data_AF-A0A932T650-F1
#
_entry.id   AF-A0A932T650-F1
#
_cell.length_a   1.000
_cell.length_b   1.000
_cell.length_c   1.000
_cell.angle_alpha   90.00
_cell.angle_beta   90.00
_cell.angle_gamma   90.00
#
_symmetry.space_group_name_H-M   'P 1'
#
loop_
_entity.id
_entity.type
_entity.pdbx_description
1 polymer ?
#
loop_
_entity_poly.entity_id
_entity_poly.type
_entity_poly.pdbx_seq_one_letter_code
_entity_poly.pdbx_strand_id
1 'polypeptide(L)'
;MPRDCLVVCGALIFSVVAGCSADVPPVQAPGKATAPQVASDKTAPVETPPAQVAVAPAGNAAPDADVSALPKELLALFRQLDELGRDRVKDARFVTVTLRYPGANQDFSENAWLITEDDTDVTLLKGDLIPWIYRKKGLTQTSGESKIQLKSVNDADFEAFCKTMGEAEKEPQDEEEQIRRRMKAMHGPGPSHRLLVAHAAWKKGLARYPEQIVAVDPVFAEDKGKYNQSVMDDLGWLHFLRGVNLLTFADRKEVLPHLRLAAKLAPQFKFGTDVNDLITRVEELVADSEKQKPPEISETGLSTTEKAELYVSQLKDLNCVQMSQPGNIMPYGMSDGIFGKSLASKKLKDLGMAAVPVLIKALEDETPTRTVYHWRDFHHSRLVWRVSDFAWTILRDITQKDFGDQRVVGFTFSYLDPQQKQAVIADIRKWHAESKDLSPDERMLGFFSSAKPDDWIKAGQYFLKKKDKRAVAPLIEKIAGAENFNRGDLCELVARFGDPQAIPAIAEVLKSASEASDRLHAAMALWNLGDGSGVPVAIEFVTAEKQPYGSWDDPVWFLMRSHTPEGIEALKSVVLNGPVPRAGEVLGFIALGITGDLWGKTREPAACVEICPLLIAAMERNELTGATVNDVKIRFKDSAAKSFATMRHGWDPRFGGRHVQIDPRLFNELEPDESRRDEQIEALKKWYEENKDRLTWNAKTRKLVVKPAE
;
A
#
# COMPACT_ATOMS: atom_id res chain seq x y z
N MET A 1 34.27 -10.72 4.73
CA MET A 1 33.92 -12.09 4.28
C MET A 1 33.94 -13.00 5.48
N PRO A 2 33.08 -14.04 5.58
CA PRO A 2 32.08 -14.55 4.62
C PRO A 2 30.69 -13.88 4.89
N ARG A 3 29.79 -13.55 3.94
CA ARG A 3 29.12 -14.26 2.82
C ARG A 3 28.38 -15.52 3.27
N ASP A 4 27.08 -15.39 3.57
CA ASP A 4 25.97 -16.14 2.97
C ASP A 4 24.67 -15.99 3.79
N CYS A 5 23.62 -15.45 3.15
CA CYS A 5 22.17 -15.60 3.40
C CYS A 5 21.42 -14.33 2.92
N LEU A 6 21.18 -14.24 1.62
CA LEU A 6 20.24 -13.30 1.02
C LEU A 6 18.96 -14.08 0.71
N VAL A 7 17.93 -13.88 1.54
CA VAL A 7 16.57 -14.30 1.25
C VAL A 7 15.99 -13.32 0.22
N VAL A 8 15.65 -13.87 -0.94
CA VAL A 8 15.12 -13.16 -2.11
C VAL A 8 13.65 -12.82 -1.86
N CYS A 9 13.34 -11.53 -1.69
CA CYS A 9 12.02 -10.98 -2.00
C CYS A 9 12.16 -10.19 -3.30
N GLY A 10 11.46 -10.66 -4.35
CA GLY A 10 11.52 -10.12 -5.69
C GLY A 10 11.10 -8.65 -5.76
N ALA A 11 12.08 -7.78 -5.99
CA ALA A 11 11.89 -6.47 -6.57
C ALA A 11 12.60 -6.49 -7.93
N LEU A 12 11.83 -6.20 -8.99
CA LEU A 12 12.33 -6.03 -10.35
C LEU A 12 13.42 -4.95 -10.39
N ILE A 13 14.58 -5.34 -10.90
CA ILE A 13 15.77 -4.52 -11.17
C ILE A 13 15.77 -4.20 -12.66
N PHE A 14 16.10 -2.96 -13.07
CA PHE A 14 17.03 -2.77 -14.20
C PHE A 14 17.92 -1.52 -14.05
N SER A 15 19.14 -1.73 -14.53
CA SER A 15 20.39 -0.99 -14.38
C SER A 15 20.42 0.46 -14.84
N VAL A 16 21.21 1.24 -14.08
CA VAL A 16 21.76 2.54 -14.48
C VAL A 16 23.04 2.33 -15.29
N VAL A 17 23.14 3.00 -16.43
CA VAL A 17 24.36 3.13 -17.24
C VAL A 17 25.33 4.08 -16.55
N ALA A 18 26.57 3.64 -16.37
CA ALA A 18 27.68 4.42 -15.83
C ALA A 18 28.33 5.30 -16.90
N GLY A 19 28.77 6.51 -16.50
CA GLY A 19 29.75 7.29 -17.24
C GLY A 19 29.65 8.80 -17.02
N CYS A 20 30.45 9.35 -16.10
CA CYS A 20 31.44 10.40 -16.37
C CYS A 20 31.87 11.12 -15.08
N SER A 21 33.19 11.13 -14.89
CA SER A 21 33.97 11.75 -13.83
C SER A 21 34.07 13.28 -14.01
N ALA A 22 34.06 14.05 -12.92
CA ALA A 22 34.75 15.34 -12.82
C ALA A 22 34.95 15.76 -11.36
N ASP A 23 36.22 15.88 -10.97
CA ASP A 23 36.77 16.42 -9.72
C ASP A 23 36.50 17.93 -9.53
N VAL A 24 36.24 18.37 -8.29
CA VAL A 24 36.59 19.74 -7.78
C VAL A 24 36.85 19.70 -6.25
N PRO A 25 37.92 20.34 -5.72
CA PRO A 25 38.37 20.27 -4.31
C PRO A 25 37.81 21.38 -3.39
N PRO A 26 38.07 21.37 -2.05
CA PRO A 26 37.32 22.13 -1.05
C PRO A 26 37.90 23.53 -0.79
N VAL A 27 37.04 24.48 -0.38
CA VAL A 27 37.45 25.84 0.02
C VAL A 27 37.10 26.10 1.49
N GLN A 28 38.09 26.68 2.18
CA GLN A 28 38.21 26.97 3.61
C GLN A 28 37.36 28.15 4.11
N ALA A 29 37.08 28.13 5.41
CA ALA A 29 36.58 29.25 6.21
C ALA A 29 37.68 30.28 6.55
N PRO A 30 37.27 31.53 6.86
CA PRO A 30 37.75 32.23 8.06
C PRO A 30 36.57 32.93 8.77
N GLY A 31 36.57 33.36 10.03
CA GLY A 31 37.57 33.57 11.07
C GLY A 31 36.89 34.41 12.18
N LYS A 32 37.30 34.21 13.43
CA LYS A 32 36.80 34.85 14.68
C LYS A 32 36.97 36.38 14.69
N ALA A 33 36.08 37.10 15.39
CA ALA A 33 36.41 38.30 16.16
C ALA A 33 35.34 38.69 17.22
N THR A 34 35.71 38.49 18.48
CA THR A 34 35.61 39.40 19.66
C THR A 34 34.38 40.30 19.93
N ALA A 35 33.84 40.14 21.14
CA ALA A 35 33.02 41.10 21.89
C ALA A 35 33.86 42.24 22.51
N PRO A 36 33.20 43.29 23.05
CA PRO A 36 33.46 43.63 24.46
C PRO A 36 32.21 44.01 25.30
N GLN A 37 32.39 43.84 26.61
CA GLN A 37 31.51 44.17 27.73
C GLN A 37 31.38 45.68 28.00
N VAL A 38 30.29 46.11 28.63
CA VAL A 38 30.26 47.26 29.57
C VAL A 38 29.32 46.94 30.75
N ALA A 39 29.73 47.41 31.92
CA ALA A 39 29.32 47.04 33.26
C ALA A 39 28.20 47.90 33.89
N SER A 40 27.63 47.34 34.97
CA SER A 40 27.19 47.95 36.25
C SER A 40 26.41 49.28 36.24
N ASP A 41 25.34 49.39 37.05
CA ASP A 41 25.45 49.63 38.50
C ASP A 41 24.09 50.03 39.14
N LYS A 42 24.02 49.83 40.48
CA LYS A 42 23.18 50.49 41.50
C LYS A 42 21.95 49.82 42.12
N THR A 43 21.86 50.07 43.42
CA THR A 43 21.26 49.36 44.55
C THR A 43 20.30 50.26 45.34
N ALA A 44 19.20 49.64 45.85
CA ALA A 44 18.52 49.85 47.16
C ALA A 44 17.83 51.23 47.49
N PRO A 45 16.94 51.36 48.52
CA PRO A 45 16.68 50.45 49.66
C PRO A 45 15.20 50.25 50.11
N VAL A 46 15.11 49.54 51.24
CA VAL A 46 14.01 48.87 51.98
C VAL A 46 13.25 49.78 52.96
N GLU A 47 11.97 49.51 53.22
CA GLU A 47 11.27 49.80 54.50
C GLU A 47 10.32 48.65 54.91
N THR A 48 10.15 48.46 56.22
CA THR A 48 9.74 47.23 56.95
C THR A 48 8.43 47.43 57.79
N PRO A 49 7.89 46.45 58.59
CA PRO A 49 6.47 46.03 58.63
C PRO A 49 5.67 46.50 59.89
N PRO A 50 4.47 45.94 60.22
CA PRO A 50 4.42 44.76 61.13
C PRO A 50 3.21 43.76 61.07
N ALA A 51 3.44 42.60 61.73
CA ALA A 51 2.57 41.65 62.47
C ALA A 51 1.55 40.73 61.72
N GLN A 52 1.78 39.41 61.59
CA GLN A 52 1.66 38.26 62.56
C GLN A 52 0.19 37.87 62.88
N VAL A 53 -0.29 36.61 62.94
CA VAL A 53 0.23 35.22 62.90
C VAL A 53 -0.97 34.27 62.69
N ALA A 54 -0.79 33.19 61.90
CA ALA A 54 -1.35 31.87 62.20
C ALA A 54 -0.49 30.81 61.49
N VAL A 55 0.17 29.96 62.27
CA VAL A 55 1.15 28.94 61.82
C VAL A 55 0.57 27.54 62.04
N ALA A 56 0.68 26.67 61.04
CA ALA A 56 0.94 25.23 61.15
C ALA A 56 1.20 24.62 59.75
N PRO A 57 1.94 23.50 59.63
CA PRO A 57 3.37 23.35 59.85
C PRO A 57 4.13 23.18 58.52
N ALA A 58 5.44 23.40 58.57
CA ALA A 58 6.38 23.24 57.47
C ALA A 58 6.32 21.85 56.84
N GLY A 59 5.77 21.77 55.62
CA GLY A 59 6.05 20.71 54.65
C GLY A 59 7.24 21.15 53.81
N ASN A 60 8.35 20.41 53.93
CA ASN A 60 9.63 20.65 53.28
C ASN A 60 9.49 21.16 51.84
N ALA A 61 10.10 22.32 51.58
CA ALA A 61 10.53 22.69 50.24
C ALA A 61 11.37 21.53 49.67
N ALA A 62 11.00 21.04 48.49
CA ALA A 62 11.79 20.08 47.77
C ALA A 62 13.21 20.64 47.58
N PRO A 63 14.27 19.86 47.86
CA PRO A 63 15.62 20.31 47.59
C PRO A 63 15.81 20.39 46.06
N ASP A 64 16.47 21.45 45.61
CA ASP A 64 17.04 21.55 44.26
C ASP A 64 17.86 20.29 43.99
N ALA A 65 17.27 19.35 43.24
CA ALA A 65 17.95 18.16 42.78
C ALA A 65 18.95 18.58 41.70
N ASP A 66 20.22 18.61 42.12
CA ASP A 66 21.46 18.64 41.34
C ASP A 66 21.31 18.76 39.81
N VAL A 67 21.10 20.00 39.34
CA VAL A 67 21.09 20.35 37.90
C VAL A 67 22.51 20.25 37.30
N SER A 68 23.55 19.90 38.09
CA SER A 68 24.96 19.94 37.67
C SER A 68 25.47 18.68 36.95
N ALA A 69 24.66 17.61 36.83
CA ALA A 69 25.11 16.32 36.29
C ALA A 69 24.69 16.01 34.84
N LEU A 70 23.79 16.78 34.20
CA LEU A 70 23.35 16.49 32.82
C LEU A 70 24.33 17.05 31.77
N PRO A 71 24.58 16.32 30.65
CA PRO A 71 25.37 16.84 29.54
C PRO A 71 24.83 18.18 29.02
N LYS A 72 25.74 19.12 28.71
CA LYS A 72 25.37 20.49 28.27
C LYS A 72 24.51 20.47 27.01
N GLU A 73 24.77 19.53 26.12
CA GLU A 73 24.06 19.30 24.87
C GLU A 73 22.60 18.89 25.13
N LEU A 74 22.37 18.01 26.11
CA LEU A 74 21.03 17.56 26.50
C LEU A 74 20.25 18.68 27.20
N LEU A 75 20.92 19.48 28.05
CA LEU A 75 20.31 20.67 28.65
C LEU A 75 19.94 21.73 27.61
N ALA A 76 20.74 21.89 26.55
CA ALA A 76 20.41 22.80 25.45
C ALA A 76 19.14 22.34 24.72
N LEU A 77 19.02 21.05 24.43
CA LEU A 77 17.80 20.45 23.86
C LEU A 77 16.57 20.69 24.75
N PHE A 78 16.70 20.49 26.06
CA PHE A 78 15.61 20.73 27.00
C PHE A 78 15.15 22.19 27.04
N ARG A 79 16.08 23.14 26.94
CA ARG A 79 15.75 24.57 26.83
C ARG A 79 15.05 24.89 25.52
N GLN A 80 15.46 24.27 24.40
CA GLN A 80 14.75 24.42 23.13
C GLN A 80 13.32 23.89 23.23
N LEU A 81 13.09 22.77 23.91
CA LEU A 81 11.73 22.28 24.17
C LEU A 81 10.90 23.25 25.04
N ASP A 82 11.53 23.90 26.02
CA ASP A 82 10.87 24.96 26.81
C ASP A 82 10.44 26.15 25.93
N GLU A 83 11.30 26.59 25.00
CA GLU A 83 10.98 27.65 24.03
C GLU A 83 9.83 27.26 23.08
N LEU A 84 9.59 25.96 22.88
CA LEU A 84 8.46 25.40 22.14
C LEU A 84 7.19 25.23 23.00
N GLY A 85 7.20 25.74 24.23
CA GLY A 85 6.08 25.68 25.19
C GLY A 85 5.81 24.28 25.72
N ARG A 86 6.82 23.40 25.73
CA ARG A 86 6.73 22.03 26.28
C ARG A 86 7.02 21.96 27.78
N ASP A 87 7.40 23.08 28.39
CA ASP A 87 7.64 23.23 29.83
C ASP A 87 6.39 22.94 30.69
N ARG A 88 5.19 23.05 30.10
CA ARG A 88 3.89 22.74 30.74
C ARG A 88 3.81 21.35 31.36
N VAL A 89 4.62 20.39 30.93
CA VAL A 89 4.71 19.06 31.56
C VAL A 89 5.12 19.13 33.04
N LYS A 90 5.80 20.20 33.46
CA LYS A 90 6.19 20.45 34.85
C LYS A 90 4.98 20.42 35.78
N ASP A 91 3.87 21.03 35.36
CA ASP A 91 2.66 21.19 36.18
C ASP A 91 1.56 20.18 35.81
N ALA A 92 1.76 19.42 34.73
CA ALA A 92 0.83 18.42 34.24
C ALA A 92 0.83 17.12 35.07
N ARG A 93 -0.30 16.43 35.15
CA ARG A 93 -0.39 15.08 35.76
C ARG A 93 -0.13 14.01 34.71
N PHE A 94 0.68 13.00 35.04
CA PHE A 94 0.88 11.86 34.14
C PHE A 94 -0.27 10.86 34.31
N VAL A 95 -0.91 10.50 33.19
CA VAL A 95 -2.15 9.73 33.18
C VAL A 95 -2.13 8.65 32.09
N THR A 96 -2.87 7.58 32.32
CA THR A 96 -3.27 6.64 31.26
C THR A 96 -4.69 6.98 30.82
N VAL A 97 -4.85 7.15 29.51
CA VAL A 97 -6.09 7.57 28.88
C VAL A 97 -6.63 6.41 28.05
N THR A 98 -7.89 6.07 28.27
CA THR A 98 -8.57 5.02 27.52
C THR A 98 -9.48 5.66 26.48
N LEU A 99 -9.34 5.23 25.23
CA LEU A 99 -9.99 5.77 24.07
C LEU A 99 -10.72 4.66 23.30
N ARG A 100 -11.80 5.04 22.61
CA ARG A 100 -12.57 4.14 21.75
C ARG A 100 -12.87 4.79 20.41
N TYR A 101 -12.58 4.07 19.32
CA TYR A 101 -13.08 4.43 17.99
C TYR A 101 -14.57 4.04 17.86
N PRO A 102 -15.42 4.87 17.25
CA PRO A 102 -16.79 4.53 16.91
C PRO A 102 -16.84 3.20 16.14
N GLY A 103 -17.63 2.25 16.65
CA GLY A 103 -17.78 0.92 16.04
C GLY A 103 -16.68 -0.09 16.34
N ALA A 104 -15.61 0.29 17.06
CA ALA A 104 -14.61 -0.67 17.52
C ALA A 104 -15.11 -1.49 18.72
N ASN A 105 -14.80 -2.78 18.73
CA ASN A 105 -15.16 -3.71 19.82
C ASN A 105 -14.16 -3.67 20.98
N GLN A 106 -13.03 -2.96 20.84
CA GLN A 106 -11.97 -2.90 21.84
C GLN A 106 -11.60 -1.45 22.15
N ASP A 107 -11.34 -1.20 23.44
CA ASP A 107 -10.71 0.02 23.91
C ASP A 107 -9.20 -0.09 23.73
N PHE A 108 -8.56 1.05 23.49
CA PHE A 108 -7.10 1.16 23.55
C PHE A 108 -6.71 2.21 24.57
N SER A 109 -5.53 2.02 25.18
CA SER A 109 -5.02 2.91 26.21
C SER A 109 -3.65 3.44 25.79
N GLU A 110 -3.39 4.69 26.11
CA GLU A 110 -2.10 5.34 25.90
C GLU A 110 -1.75 6.25 27.09
N ASN A 111 -0.46 6.52 27.28
CA ASN A 111 0.01 7.45 28.30
C ASN A 111 0.00 8.90 27.77
N ALA A 112 -0.38 9.84 28.62
CA ALA A 112 -0.48 11.26 28.29
C ALA A 112 -0.24 12.16 29.52
N TRP A 113 -0.18 13.47 29.28
CA TRP A 113 -0.03 14.50 30.31
C TRP A 113 -1.31 15.32 30.41
N LEU A 114 -2.04 15.18 31.50
CA LEU A 114 -3.22 15.97 31.80
C LEU A 114 -2.84 17.39 32.20
N ILE A 115 -3.30 18.36 31.40
CA ILE A 115 -3.01 19.79 31.57
C ILE A 115 -4.17 20.52 32.22
N THR A 116 -5.37 20.35 31.67
CA THR A 116 -6.61 20.89 32.24
C THR A 116 -7.73 19.87 32.13
N GLU A 117 -8.64 19.93 33.10
CA GLU A 117 -9.85 19.12 33.13
C GLU A 117 -10.97 19.99 33.68
N ASP A 118 -12.02 20.21 32.89
CA ASP A 118 -13.25 20.88 33.32
C ASP A 118 -14.46 19.96 33.15
N ASP A 119 -15.67 20.44 33.39
CA ASP A 119 -16.90 19.62 33.30
C ASP A 119 -17.22 19.13 31.88
N THR A 120 -16.63 19.77 30.87
CA THR A 120 -16.89 19.54 29.46
C THR A 120 -15.74 18.83 28.75
N ASP A 121 -14.52 19.26 29.00
CA ASP A 121 -13.34 18.93 28.21
C ASP A 121 -12.14 18.52 29.07
N VAL A 122 -11.25 17.75 28.46
CA VAL A 122 -9.96 17.29 28.99
C VAL A 122 -8.88 17.68 27.99
N THR A 123 -7.89 18.47 28.43
CA THR A 123 -6.72 18.81 27.61
C THR A 123 -5.53 17.96 28.01
N LEU A 124 -5.02 17.18 27.07
CA LEU A 124 -3.91 16.24 27.24
C LEU A 124 -2.74 16.63 26.32
N LEU A 125 -1.49 16.54 26.79
CA LEU A 125 -0.33 16.44 25.89
C LEU A 125 -0.05 14.95 25.63
N LYS A 126 0.06 14.55 24.37
CA LYS A 126 0.36 13.14 24.00
C LYS A 126 1.87 12.92 23.82
N GLY A 127 2.25 11.80 23.21
CA GLY A 127 3.65 11.44 22.93
C GLY A 127 4.41 12.44 22.03
N ASP A 128 3.74 13.41 21.42
CA ASP A 128 4.28 14.53 20.64
C ASP A 128 4.33 15.86 21.44
N LEU A 129 3.87 15.82 22.69
CA LEU A 129 3.57 16.93 23.59
C LEU A 129 2.74 18.07 22.95
N ILE A 130 1.93 17.75 21.95
CA ILE A 130 0.95 18.70 21.38
C ILE A 130 -0.30 18.67 22.26
N PRO A 131 -0.95 19.81 22.57
CA PRO A 131 -2.24 19.79 23.26
C PRO A 131 -3.36 19.19 22.41
N TRP A 132 -4.08 18.22 23.00
CA TRP A 132 -5.27 17.58 22.47
C TRP A 132 -6.43 17.80 23.42
N ILE A 133 -7.54 18.35 22.90
CA ILE A 133 -8.75 18.59 23.67
C ILE A 133 -9.74 17.45 23.37
N TYR A 134 -10.21 16.78 24.42
CA TYR A 134 -11.20 15.71 24.36
C TYR A 134 -12.45 16.11 25.11
N ARG A 135 -13.61 15.89 24.49
CA ARG A 135 -14.90 16.01 25.17
C ARG A 135 -15.07 14.85 26.14
N LYS A 136 -15.40 15.16 27.40
CA LYS A 136 -15.79 14.16 28.41
C LYS A 136 -17.05 13.41 28.02
N LYS A 137 -17.98 14.11 27.34
CA LYS A 137 -19.24 13.54 26.86
C LYS A 137 -19.30 13.63 25.34
N GLY A 138 -19.54 12.48 24.72
CA GLY A 138 -19.70 12.37 23.26
C GLY A 138 -18.39 12.11 22.53
N LEU A 139 -18.36 12.52 21.26
CA LEU A 139 -17.27 12.26 20.33
C LEU A 139 -16.42 13.52 20.12
N THR A 140 -15.10 13.33 20.10
CA THR A 140 -14.11 14.35 19.78
C THR A 140 -13.65 14.15 18.34
N GLN A 141 -13.71 15.20 17.52
CA GLN A 141 -13.03 15.18 16.22
C GLN A 141 -11.53 15.34 16.48
N THR A 142 -10.75 14.36 16.05
CA THR A 142 -9.29 14.38 16.21
C THR A 142 -8.61 14.83 14.93
N SER A 143 -7.28 14.92 14.88
CA SER A 143 -6.59 15.12 13.60
C SER A 143 -6.78 13.96 12.61
N GLY A 144 -7.29 12.81 13.02
CA GLY A 144 -7.76 11.82 12.06
C GLY A 144 -9.16 12.14 11.55
N GLU A 145 -9.57 11.52 10.44
CA GLU A 145 -10.97 11.52 10.00
C GLU A 145 -11.90 10.91 11.08
N SER A 146 -11.35 9.98 11.88
CA SER A 146 -12.06 9.29 12.94
C SER A 146 -12.35 10.19 14.13
N LYS A 147 -13.64 10.26 14.48
CA LYS A 147 -14.08 10.70 15.80
C LYS A 147 -13.58 9.71 16.85
N ILE A 148 -13.24 10.18 18.05
CA ILE A 148 -12.79 9.31 19.15
C ILE A 148 -13.60 9.63 20.40
N GLN A 149 -13.97 8.61 21.16
CA GLN A 149 -14.59 8.74 22.47
C GLN A 149 -13.55 8.62 23.58
N LEU A 150 -13.54 9.57 24.51
CA LEU A 150 -12.81 9.47 25.77
C LEU A 150 -13.58 8.56 26.73
N LYS A 151 -12.95 7.49 27.24
CA LYS A 151 -13.57 6.53 28.16
C LYS A 151 -13.18 6.78 29.60
N SER A 152 -11.89 6.99 29.87
CA SER A 152 -11.38 7.27 31.21
C SER A 152 -10.02 7.96 31.15
N VAL A 153 -9.71 8.69 32.21
CA VAL A 153 -8.41 9.28 32.50
C VAL A 153 -8.03 8.82 33.90
N ASN A 154 -6.97 8.04 34.03
CA ASN A 154 -6.54 7.46 35.31
C ASN A 154 -5.10 7.88 35.60
N ASP A 155 -4.75 8.07 36.87
CA ASP A 155 -3.36 8.33 37.26
C ASP A 155 -2.44 7.18 36.86
N ALA A 156 -1.25 7.54 36.40
CA ALA A 156 -0.22 6.60 35.97
C ALA A 156 1.10 6.87 36.69
N ASP A 157 1.89 5.81 36.90
CA ASP A 157 3.21 5.91 37.52
C ASP A 157 4.26 6.36 36.49
N PHE A 158 4.60 7.64 36.54
CA PHE A 158 5.57 8.23 35.62
C PHE A 158 6.99 7.73 35.85
N GLU A 159 7.40 7.49 37.10
CA GLU A 159 8.75 7.03 37.40
C GLU A 159 8.95 5.59 36.91
N ALA A 160 7.95 4.73 37.09
CA ALA A 160 7.93 3.39 36.50
C ALA A 160 8.01 3.45 34.97
N PHE A 161 7.29 4.38 34.33
CA PHE A 161 7.36 4.58 32.88
C PHE A 161 8.76 5.03 32.43
N CYS A 162 9.38 6.00 33.11
CA CYS A 162 10.77 6.43 32.86
C CYS A 162 11.76 5.26 32.96
N LYS A 163 11.57 4.38 33.95
CA LYS A 163 12.39 3.17 34.10
C LYS A 163 12.28 2.27 32.86
N THR A 164 11.07 1.98 32.40
CA THR A 164 10.86 1.14 31.20
C THR A 164 11.47 1.77 29.95
N MET A 165 11.45 3.10 29.83
CA MET A 165 12.00 3.81 28.68
C MET A 165 13.55 3.83 28.67
N GLY A 166 14.19 3.72 29.82
CA GLY A 166 15.65 3.68 29.97
C GLY A 166 16.27 2.28 30.03
N GLU A 167 15.46 1.21 29.94
CA GLU A 167 15.97 -0.16 29.86
C GLU A 167 16.28 -0.53 28.40
N ALA A 168 17.52 -0.95 28.14
CA ALA A 168 17.89 -1.51 26.83
C ALA A 168 17.19 -2.86 26.63
N GLU A 169 16.44 -3.01 25.54
CA GLU A 169 15.78 -4.29 25.21
C GLU A 169 16.84 -5.36 24.91
N LYS A 170 16.85 -6.45 25.68
CA LYS A 170 17.78 -7.57 25.45
C LYS A 170 17.43 -8.29 24.16
N GLU A 171 18.39 -8.48 23.26
CA GLU A 171 18.21 -9.30 22.06
C GLU A 171 17.91 -10.76 22.46
N PRO A 172 16.80 -11.34 21.96
CA PRO A 172 16.49 -12.73 22.20
C PRO A 172 17.42 -13.61 21.34
N GLN A 173 17.79 -14.80 21.83
CA GLN A 173 18.64 -15.73 21.08
C GLN A 173 17.91 -16.41 19.90
N ASP A 174 16.58 -16.39 19.90
CA ASP A 174 15.74 -17.03 18.89
C ASP A 174 15.56 -16.14 17.64
N GLU A 175 15.83 -16.69 16.47
CA GLU A 175 15.85 -15.97 15.18
C GLU A 175 14.44 -15.56 14.73
N GLU A 176 13.41 -16.35 15.03
CA GLU A 176 12.01 -16.03 14.70
C GLU A 176 11.50 -14.89 15.59
N GLU A 177 11.81 -14.92 16.89
CA GLU A 177 11.55 -13.81 17.80
C GLU A 177 12.40 -12.57 17.48
N GLN A 178 13.63 -12.72 16.97
CA GLN A 178 14.42 -11.60 16.45
C GLN A 178 13.75 -10.94 15.24
N ILE A 179 13.22 -11.71 14.28
CA ILE A 179 12.48 -11.19 13.12
C ILE A 179 11.21 -10.48 13.59
N ARG A 180 10.43 -11.11 14.49
CA ARG A 180 9.23 -10.52 15.08
C ARG A 180 9.53 -9.21 15.81
N ARG A 181 10.68 -9.14 16.50
CA ARG A 181 11.13 -7.93 17.19
C ARG A 181 11.67 -6.85 16.27
N ARG A 182 12.40 -7.19 15.21
CA ARG A 182 12.77 -6.21 14.17
C ARG A 182 11.53 -5.57 13.57
N MET A 183 10.46 -6.35 13.38
CA MET A 183 9.16 -5.82 12.97
C MET A 183 8.49 -4.92 14.02
N LYS A 184 8.64 -5.23 15.31
CA LYS A 184 8.14 -4.40 16.42
C LYS A 184 8.97 -3.12 16.63
N ALA A 185 10.29 -3.17 16.45
CA ALA A 185 11.22 -2.05 16.58
C ALA A 185 10.98 -0.95 15.53
N MET A 186 10.46 -1.31 14.35
CA MET A 186 9.93 -0.33 13.38
C MET A 186 8.79 0.54 13.96
N HIS A 187 8.18 0.14 15.07
CA HIS A 187 7.09 0.84 15.77
C HIS A 187 7.51 1.32 17.18
N GLY A 188 8.80 1.24 17.52
CA GLY A 188 9.34 1.70 18.80
C GLY A 188 9.32 3.23 18.93
N PRO A 189 9.51 3.79 20.15
CA PRO A 189 9.53 5.23 20.35
C PRO A 189 10.73 5.87 19.64
N GLY A 190 10.45 6.80 18.73
CA GLY A 190 11.46 7.58 18.01
C GLY A 190 12.26 8.53 18.89
N PRO A 191 13.30 9.18 18.33
CA PRO A 191 14.22 10.02 19.07
C PRO A 191 13.54 11.21 19.74
N SER A 192 12.54 11.84 19.09
CA SER A 192 11.81 12.94 19.72
C SER A 192 11.00 12.47 20.92
N HIS A 193 10.31 11.32 20.83
CA HIS A 193 9.52 10.79 21.94
C HIS A 193 10.39 10.51 23.16
N ARG A 194 11.56 9.87 22.96
CA ARG A 194 12.53 9.62 24.03
C ARG A 194 13.03 10.92 24.67
N LEU A 195 13.37 11.92 23.86
CA LEU A 195 13.79 13.23 24.38
C LEU A 195 12.66 13.93 25.17
N LEU A 196 11.41 13.86 24.70
CA LEU A 196 10.26 14.46 25.38
C LEU A 196 10.01 13.81 26.75
N VAL A 197 10.14 12.48 26.87
CA VAL A 197 10.04 11.78 28.16
C VAL A 197 11.22 12.15 29.08
N ALA A 198 12.44 12.22 28.54
CA ALA A 198 13.62 12.65 29.28
C ALA A 198 13.50 14.10 29.79
N HIS A 199 12.94 15.00 28.98
CA HIS A 199 12.64 16.38 29.36
C HIS A 199 11.61 16.45 30.48
N ALA A 200 10.53 15.66 30.38
CA ALA A 200 9.54 15.59 31.44
C ALA A 200 10.10 15.02 32.75
N ALA A 201 10.97 13.99 32.69
CA ALA A 201 11.69 13.48 33.85
C ALA A 201 12.53 14.58 34.52
N TRP A 202 13.25 15.38 33.74
CA TRP A 202 14.00 16.53 34.24
C TRP A 202 13.09 17.57 34.91
N LYS A 203 11.96 17.94 34.28
CA LYS A 203 10.99 18.89 34.85
C LYS A 203 10.32 18.39 36.13
N LYS A 204 10.19 17.07 36.31
CA LYS A 204 9.62 16.43 37.50
C LYS A 204 10.65 16.14 38.60
N GLY A 205 11.91 16.54 38.42
CA GLY A 205 12.98 16.32 39.41
C GLY A 205 13.52 14.90 39.44
N LEU A 206 13.22 14.07 38.43
CA LEU A 206 13.67 12.69 38.31
C LEU A 206 15.05 12.62 37.64
N ALA A 207 16.06 13.28 38.22
CA ALA A 207 17.34 13.61 37.60
C ALA A 207 18.17 12.42 37.06
N ARG A 208 17.92 11.19 37.52
CA ARG A 208 18.66 9.98 37.08
C ARG A 208 18.22 9.42 35.73
N TYR A 209 17.00 9.71 35.27
CA TYR A 209 16.42 9.09 34.09
C TYR A 209 16.70 9.79 32.75
N PRO A 210 16.82 11.13 32.65
CA PRO A 210 16.93 11.81 31.37
C PRO A 210 18.03 11.24 30.46
N GLU A 211 19.25 11.08 30.99
CA GLU A 211 20.37 10.52 30.23
C GLU A 211 20.16 9.02 29.93
N GLN A 212 19.62 8.24 30.87
CA GLN A 212 19.34 6.81 30.67
C GLN A 212 18.34 6.58 29.53
N ILE A 213 17.30 7.41 29.42
CA ILE A 213 16.26 7.28 28.41
C ILE A 213 16.80 7.56 26.99
N VAL A 214 17.59 8.64 26.84
CA VAL A 214 18.17 9.00 25.53
C VAL A 214 19.33 8.09 25.15
N ALA A 215 20.08 7.54 26.12
CA ALA A 215 21.21 6.65 25.86
C ALA A 215 20.82 5.31 25.20
N VAL A 216 19.56 4.89 25.32
CA VAL A 216 19.01 3.70 24.65
C VAL A 216 18.65 3.98 23.18
N ASP A 217 18.53 5.25 22.78
CA ASP A 217 18.27 5.61 21.38
C ASP A 217 19.51 5.35 20.51
N PRO A 218 19.39 4.58 19.40
CA PRO A 218 20.52 4.27 18.54
C PRO A 218 21.23 5.52 17.98
N VAL A 219 20.47 6.57 17.63
CA VAL A 219 21.05 7.80 17.06
C VAL A 219 21.88 8.52 18.12
N PHE A 220 21.39 8.60 19.35
CA PHE A 220 22.15 9.20 20.45
C PHE A 220 23.39 8.36 20.83
N ALA A 221 23.26 7.03 20.83
CA ALA A 221 24.34 6.12 21.18
C ALA A 221 25.47 6.13 20.14
N GLU A 222 25.12 6.19 18.86
CA GLU A 222 26.07 6.15 17.74
C GLU A 222 26.65 7.52 17.38
N ASP A 223 25.81 8.57 17.33
CA ASP A 223 26.21 9.92 16.88
C ASP A 223 25.42 11.01 17.61
N LYS A 224 25.92 11.38 18.81
CA LYS A 224 25.38 12.49 19.61
C LYS A 224 25.28 13.81 18.85
N GLY A 225 26.15 14.04 17.85
CA GLY A 225 26.15 15.26 17.03
C GLY A 225 24.95 15.35 16.09
N LYS A 226 24.45 14.21 15.61
CA LYS A 226 23.26 14.12 14.76
C LYS A 226 21.95 14.01 15.52
N TYR A 227 22.00 13.63 16.80
CA TYR A 227 20.80 13.41 17.60
C TYR A 227 19.86 14.63 17.64
N ASN A 228 20.41 15.84 17.81
CA ASN A 228 19.60 17.06 17.79
C ASN A 228 18.85 17.22 16.45
N GLN A 229 19.55 17.09 15.32
CA GLN A 229 18.89 17.21 14.01
C GLN A 229 17.81 16.14 13.83
N SER A 230 18.09 14.90 14.24
CA SER A 230 17.13 13.79 14.16
C SER A 230 15.88 14.04 15.01
N VAL A 231 16.03 14.59 16.21
CA VAL A 231 14.91 15.01 17.07
C VAL A 231 14.10 16.12 16.39
N MET A 232 14.76 17.15 15.86
CA MET A 232 14.08 18.30 15.26
C MET A 232 13.35 17.91 13.97
N ASP A 233 13.93 17.01 13.17
CA ASP A 233 13.29 16.44 11.99
C ASP A 233 12.04 15.63 12.36
N ASP A 234 12.11 14.83 13.42
CA ASP A 234 11.00 14.02 13.92
C ASP A 234 9.87 14.91 14.51
N LEU A 235 10.22 15.94 15.30
CA LEU A 235 9.25 16.94 15.77
C LEU A 235 8.63 17.73 14.61
N GLY A 236 9.44 18.09 13.62
CA GLY A 236 8.98 18.74 12.40
C GLY A 236 7.99 17.87 11.64
N TRP A 237 8.26 16.57 11.53
CA TRP A 237 7.38 15.58 10.91
C TRP A 237 6.05 15.47 11.66
N LEU A 238 6.05 15.38 13.00
CA LEU A 238 4.83 15.31 13.79
C LEU A 238 3.93 16.55 13.59
N HIS A 239 4.54 17.73 13.53
CA HIS A 239 3.82 18.97 13.26
C HIS A 239 3.32 19.05 11.81
N PHE A 240 4.11 18.63 10.83
CA PHE A 240 3.68 18.54 9.44
C PHE A 240 2.51 17.57 9.28
N LEU A 241 2.62 16.36 9.84
CA LEU A 241 1.59 15.34 9.82
C LEU A 241 0.30 15.87 10.45
N ARG A 242 0.38 16.55 11.60
CA ARG A 242 -0.78 17.20 12.23
C ARG A 242 -1.41 18.26 11.33
N GLY A 243 -0.61 19.12 10.70
CA GLY A 243 -1.10 20.16 9.80
C GLY A 243 -1.81 19.59 8.57
N VAL A 244 -1.20 18.63 7.89
CA VAL A 244 -1.78 17.96 6.71
C VAL A 244 -3.04 17.18 7.06
N ASN A 245 -3.06 16.55 8.23
CA ASN A 245 -4.25 15.88 8.75
C ASN A 245 -5.39 16.86 9.05
N LEU A 246 -5.12 18.02 9.64
CA LEU A 246 -6.12 19.07 9.83
C LEU A 246 -6.63 19.61 8.48
N LEU A 247 -5.78 19.68 7.46
CA LEU A 247 -6.16 20.15 6.13
C LEU A 247 -7.31 19.31 5.53
N THR A 248 -7.48 18.05 5.92
CA THR A 248 -8.53 17.20 5.36
C THR A 248 -9.94 17.58 5.82
N PHE A 249 -10.10 18.22 6.99
CA PHE A 249 -11.43 18.51 7.57
C PHE A 249 -11.58 19.87 8.26
N ALA A 250 -10.50 20.47 8.79
CA ALA A 250 -10.57 21.68 9.61
C ALA A 250 -10.61 22.98 8.78
N ASP A 251 -10.78 24.12 9.44
CA ASP A 251 -10.55 25.42 8.80
C ASP A 251 -9.07 25.51 8.37
N ARG A 252 -8.82 26.00 7.16
CA ARG A 252 -7.46 26.12 6.61
C ARG A 252 -6.55 27.00 7.46
N LYS A 253 -7.11 27.93 8.25
CA LYS A 253 -6.37 28.76 9.21
C LYS A 253 -5.72 27.94 10.32
N GLU A 254 -6.34 26.85 10.75
CA GLU A 254 -5.84 25.98 11.82
C GLU A 254 -4.61 25.17 11.37
N VAL A 255 -4.42 25.03 10.06
CA VAL A 255 -3.31 24.28 9.46
C VAL A 255 -1.99 25.06 9.55
N LEU A 256 -2.05 26.38 9.35
CA LEU A 256 -0.86 27.24 9.18
C LEU A 256 0.11 27.25 10.38
N PRO A 257 -0.34 27.33 11.65
CA PRO A 257 0.58 27.29 12.79
C PRO A 257 1.43 26.02 12.82
N HIS A 258 0.85 24.88 12.46
CA HIS A 258 1.53 23.59 12.44
C HIS A 258 2.54 23.49 11.29
N LEU A 259 2.16 23.90 10.07
CA LEU A 259 3.08 23.89 8.93
C LEU A 259 4.27 24.83 9.13
N ARG A 260 4.03 26.04 9.64
CA ARG A 260 5.11 27.01 9.92
C ARG A 260 6.08 26.48 10.97
N LEU A 261 5.57 25.81 12.00
CA LEU A 261 6.42 25.18 13.01
C LEU A 261 7.22 24.02 12.43
N ALA A 262 6.60 23.18 11.57
CA ALA A 262 7.31 22.13 10.86
C ALA A 262 8.46 22.68 9.99
N ALA A 263 8.22 23.75 9.23
CA ALA A 263 9.23 24.42 8.41
C ALA A 263 10.37 25.01 9.26
N LYS A 264 10.06 25.53 10.46
CA LYS A 264 11.06 26.05 11.41
C LYS A 264 11.93 24.93 12.00
N LEU A 265 11.33 23.81 12.37
CA LEU A 265 12.02 22.71 13.05
C LEU A 265 12.87 21.87 12.09
N ALA A 266 12.39 21.64 10.87
CA ALA A 266 13.02 20.72 9.92
C ALA A 266 13.15 21.35 8.52
N PRO A 267 13.96 22.43 8.35
CA PRO A 267 14.04 23.18 7.10
C PRO A 267 14.68 22.39 5.94
N GLN A 268 15.48 21.37 6.25
CA GLN A 268 16.18 20.54 5.26
C GLN A 268 15.48 19.19 5.02
N PHE A 269 14.53 18.82 5.88
CA PHE A 269 13.88 17.52 5.84
C PHE A 269 12.66 17.59 4.91
N LYS A 270 12.59 16.69 3.92
CA LYS A 270 11.51 16.68 2.93
C LYS A 270 10.37 15.76 3.39
N PHE A 271 9.21 16.31 3.69
CA PHE A 271 8.05 15.56 4.21
C PHE A 271 7.17 14.87 3.14
N GLY A 272 7.73 14.66 1.96
CA GLY A 272 6.93 14.27 0.80
C GLY A 272 6.15 15.41 0.17
N THR A 273 5.67 16.45 0.88
CA THR A 273 5.14 17.71 0.31
C THR A 273 6.11 18.87 0.59
N ASP A 274 6.25 19.84 -0.32
CA ASP A 274 6.98 21.07 -0.02
C ASP A 274 6.17 21.92 0.97
N VAL A 275 6.64 21.99 2.21
CA VAL A 275 5.93 22.67 3.30
C VAL A 275 5.84 24.17 3.08
N ASN A 276 6.85 24.81 2.46
CA ASN A 276 6.87 26.25 2.26
C ASN A 276 5.94 26.66 1.11
N ASP A 277 5.92 25.90 0.01
CA ASP A 277 4.90 26.05 -1.02
C ASP A 277 3.50 25.85 -0.43
N LEU A 278 3.30 24.77 0.34
CA LEU A 278 1.99 24.49 0.94
C LEU A 278 1.53 25.63 1.87
N ILE A 279 2.41 26.19 2.70
CA ILE A 279 2.10 27.37 3.53
C ILE A 279 1.62 28.52 2.65
N THR A 280 2.39 28.87 1.63
CA THR A 280 2.09 29.99 0.71
C THR A 280 0.71 29.82 0.08
N ARG A 281 0.42 28.63 -0.45
CA ARG A 281 -0.85 28.33 -1.12
C ARG A 281 -2.04 28.29 -0.17
N VAL A 282 -1.84 27.78 1.04
CA VAL A 282 -2.90 27.77 2.06
C VAL A 282 -3.20 29.20 2.54
N GLU A 283 -2.20 30.07 2.65
CA GLU A 283 -2.38 31.50 2.96
C GLU A 283 -3.19 32.21 1.87
N GLU A 284 -2.90 31.96 0.59
CA GLU A 284 -3.69 32.47 -0.54
C GLU A 284 -5.16 32.05 -0.43
N LEU A 285 -5.43 30.76 -0.16
CA LEU A 285 -6.79 30.24 0.01
C LEU A 285 -7.52 30.84 1.21
N VAL A 286 -6.83 31.06 2.32
CA VAL A 286 -7.39 31.73 3.50
C VAL A 286 -7.77 33.15 3.15
N ALA A 287 -6.87 33.92 2.54
CA ALA A 287 -7.11 35.31 2.15
C ALA A 287 -8.29 35.44 1.16
N ASP A 288 -8.44 34.51 0.22
CA ASP A 288 -9.54 34.51 -0.74
C ASP A 288 -10.89 34.18 -0.08
N SER A 289 -10.91 33.22 0.85
CA SER A 289 -12.12 32.86 1.59
C SER A 289 -12.66 34.01 2.47
N GLU A 290 -11.78 34.90 2.94
CA GLU A 290 -12.15 36.07 3.73
C GLU A 290 -12.72 37.21 2.88
N LYS A 291 -12.30 37.31 1.61
CA LYS A 291 -12.76 38.37 0.69
C LYS A 291 -14.17 38.12 0.16
N GLN A 292 -14.55 36.87 -0.07
CA GLN A 292 -15.84 36.53 -0.70
C GLN A 292 -16.38 35.19 -0.16
N LYS A 293 -17.64 35.19 0.29
CA LYS A 293 -18.38 33.94 0.45
C LYS A 293 -18.81 33.50 -0.95
N PRO A 294 -18.42 32.31 -1.45
CA PRO A 294 -18.78 31.90 -2.80
C PRO A 294 -20.30 31.89 -2.95
N PRO A 295 -20.88 32.50 -4.00
CA PRO A 295 -22.29 32.33 -4.27
C PRO A 295 -22.59 30.85 -4.53
N GLU A 296 -23.73 30.36 -4.05
CA GLU A 296 -24.19 29.01 -4.38
C GLU A 296 -24.67 29.01 -5.85
N ILE A 297 -23.81 28.56 -6.76
CA ILE A 297 -24.10 28.54 -8.19
C ILE A 297 -24.94 27.28 -8.48
N SER A 298 -26.17 27.48 -8.95
CA SER A 298 -27.02 26.39 -9.44
C SER A 298 -26.44 25.82 -10.73
N GLU A 299 -26.44 24.48 -10.86
CA GLU A 299 -26.08 23.79 -12.11
C GLU A 299 -27.13 24.01 -13.24
N THR A 300 -28.30 24.54 -12.87
CA THR A 300 -29.44 24.71 -13.78
C THR A 300 -29.15 25.82 -14.79
N GLY A 301 -29.26 25.50 -16.08
CA GLY A 301 -29.05 26.46 -17.17
C GLY A 301 -27.59 26.66 -17.59
N LEU A 302 -26.62 26.08 -16.88
CA LEU A 302 -25.21 26.11 -17.27
C LEU A 302 -24.95 25.23 -18.51
N SER A 303 -24.15 25.75 -19.43
CA SER A 303 -23.55 24.98 -20.52
C SER A 303 -22.59 23.91 -19.98
N THR A 304 -22.22 22.94 -20.83
CA THR A 304 -21.29 21.88 -20.45
C THR A 304 -19.93 22.42 -20.00
N THR A 305 -19.42 23.47 -20.67
CA THR A 305 -18.17 24.13 -20.31
C THR A 305 -18.27 24.81 -18.95
N GLU A 306 -19.34 25.57 -18.71
CA GLU A 306 -19.56 26.23 -17.42
C GLU A 306 -19.71 25.23 -16.27
N LYS A 307 -20.35 24.08 -16.52
CA LYS A 307 -20.40 22.97 -15.55
C LYS A 307 -19.01 22.41 -15.26
N ALA A 308 -18.19 22.20 -16.29
CA ALA A 308 -16.82 21.72 -16.10
C ALA A 308 -15.97 22.72 -15.29
N GLU A 309 -16.07 24.02 -15.58
CA GLU A 309 -15.37 25.07 -14.82
C GLU A 309 -15.84 25.13 -13.36
N LEU A 310 -17.15 25.04 -13.13
CA LEU A 310 -17.73 24.94 -11.79
C LEU A 310 -17.16 23.73 -11.04
N TYR A 311 -17.15 22.54 -11.65
CA TYR A 311 -16.65 21.34 -10.98
C TYR A 311 -15.14 21.40 -10.73
N VAL A 312 -14.33 21.97 -11.65
CA VAL A 312 -12.90 22.19 -11.39
C VAL A 312 -12.70 23.10 -10.18
N SER A 313 -13.48 24.18 -10.06
CA SER A 313 -13.38 25.10 -8.91
C SER A 313 -13.69 24.44 -7.56
N GLN A 314 -14.46 23.34 -7.57
CA GLN A 314 -14.84 22.57 -6.39
C GLN A 314 -13.79 21.52 -6.00
N LEU A 315 -12.82 21.20 -6.88
CA LEU A 315 -11.80 20.17 -6.60
C LEU A 315 -10.93 20.51 -5.39
N LYS A 316 -10.68 21.80 -5.12
CA LYS A 316 -9.91 22.28 -3.95
C LYS A 316 -10.50 21.89 -2.60
N ASP A 317 -11.79 21.57 -2.55
CA ASP A 317 -12.49 21.19 -1.32
C ASP A 317 -12.70 19.67 -1.20
N LEU A 318 -12.22 18.88 -2.17
CA LEU A 318 -12.32 17.43 -2.11
C LEU A 318 -11.31 16.82 -1.13
N ASN A 319 -11.83 16.01 -0.21
CA ASN A 319 -11.08 15.10 0.65
C ASN A 319 -11.37 13.66 0.21
N CYS A 320 -10.63 13.16 -0.79
CA CYS A 320 -10.69 11.78 -1.24
C CYS A 320 -9.73 10.90 -0.43
N VAL A 321 -10.12 9.65 -0.22
CA VAL A 321 -9.42 8.74 0.69
C VAL A 321 -8.64 7.65 -0.04
N GLN A 322 -7.61 7.17 0.64
CA GLN A 322 -6.77 6.04 0.24
C GLN A 322 -7.16 4.80 1.06
N MET A 323 -7.55 3.71 0.39
CA MET A 323 -8.11 2.53 1.06
C MET A 323 -7.07 1.49 1.51
N SER A 324 -5.83 1.57 1.03
CA SER A 324 -4.77 0.62 1.35
C SER A 324 -3.41 1.31 1.42
N GLN A 325 -2.46 0.67 2.09
CA GLN A 325 -1.08 1.15 2.18
C GLN A 325 -0.14 0.03 1.72
N PRO A 326 0.61 0.19 0.60
CA PRO A 326 0.45 1.26 -0.38
C PRO A 326 -0.90 1.10 -1.12
N GLY A 327 -1.40 2.20 -1.68
CA GLY A 327 -2.66 2.21 -2.42
C GLY A 327 -2.87 3.54 -3.12
N ASN A 328 -3.76 3.60 -4.10
CA ASN A 328 -4.08 4.87 -4.76
C ASN A 328 -5.22 5.60 -4.06
N ILE A 329 -5.27 6.92 -4.24
CA ILE A 329 -6.45 7.72 -3.90
C ILE A 329 -7.64 7.22 -4.73
N MET A 330 -8.83 7.25 -4.15
CA MET A 330 -10.09 6.93 -4.82
C MET A 330 -10.81 8.20 -5.27
N PRO A 331 -10.42 8.86 -6.39
CA PRO A 331 -10.88 10.20 -6.72
C PRO A 331 -12.37 10.30 -7.06
N TYR A 332 -13.08 9.18 -7.24
CA TYR A 332 -14.46 9.17 -7.75
C TYR A 332 -15.51 8.58 -6.81
N GLY A 333 -15.09 7.74 -5.87
CA GLY A 333 -16.01 6.84 -5.18
C GLY A 333 -16.29 7.23 -3.73
N MET A 334 -15.39 7.99 -3.12
CA MET A 334 -15.41 8.27 -1.70
C MET A 334 -14.81 9.64 -1.39
N SER A 335 -15.51 10.41 -0.56
CA SER A 335 -14.97 11.62 0.06
C SER A 335 -15.53 11.75 1.46
N ASP A 336 -14.71 12.21 2.40
CA ASP A 336 -15.05 12.26 3.84
C ASP A 336 -15.48 10.90 4.41
N GLY A 337 -14.90 9.80 3.88
CA GLY A 337 -15.27 8.43 4.25
C GLY A 337 -16.66 7.96 3.78
N ILE A 338 -17.38 8.74 2.97
CA ILE A 338 -18.74 8.42 2.51
C ILE A 338 -18.71 7.92 1.05
N PHE A 339 -19.18 6.69 0.84
CA PHE A 339 -19.37 6.12 -0.49
C PHE A 339 -20.54 6.77 -1.23
N GLY A 340 -20.43 6.91 -2.56
CA GLY A 340 -21.55 7.30 -3.42
C GLY A 340 -21.92 8.78 -3.40
N LYS A 341 -21.11 9.64 -2.75
CA LYS A 341 -21.24 11.10 -2.83
C LYS A 341 -21.04 11.53 -4.29
N SER A 342 -21.90 12.42 -4.80
CA SER A 342 -21.74 12.98 -6.14
C SER A 342 -20.58 13.98 -6.15
N LEU A 343 -19.36 13.50 -6.42
CA LEU A 343 -18.14 14.30 -6.38
C LEU A 343 -17.95 15.11 -7.66
N ALA A 344 -17.39 16.32 -7.54
CA ALA A 344 -17.03 17.15 -8.67
C ALA A 344 -16.10 16.42 -9.67
N SER A 345 -15.14 15.64 -9.15
CA SER A 345 -14.26 14.75 -9.93
C SER A 345 -15.03 13.68 -10.73
N LYS A 346 -16.04 13.06 -10.13
CA LYS A 346 -16.91 12.08 -10.81
C LYS A 346 -17.78 12.77 -11.87
N LYS A 347 -18.35 13.93 -11.56
CA LYS A 347 -19.12 14.73 -12.50
C LYS A 347 -18.27 15.15 -13.70
N LEU A 348 -17.02 15.58 -13.49
CA LEU A 348 -16.06 15.88 -14.55
C LEU A 348 -15.77 14.67 -15.43
N LYS A 349 -15.54 13.49 -14.82
CA LYS A 349 -15.36 12.23 -15.57
C LYS A 349 -16.60 11.90 -16.42
N ASP A 350 -17.79 12.12 -15.89
CA ASP A 350 -19.06 11.84 -16.59
C ASP A 350 -19.36 12.80 -17.74
N LEU A 351 -18.84 14.04 -17.68
CA LEU A 351 -18.86 14.96 -18.83
C LEU A 351 -18.00 14.47 -20.01
N GLY A 352 -17.07 13.54 -19.76
CA GLY A 352 -16.23 12.93 -20.80
C GLY A 352 -15.41 13.97 -21.56
N MET A 353 -15.30 13.81 -22.88
CA MET A 353 -14.46 14.66 -23.72
C MET A 353 -14.81 16.16 -23.63
N ALA A 354 -16.04 16.52 -23.26
CA ALA A 354 -16.43 17.92 -23.11
C ALA A 354 -15.73 18.63 -21.94
N ALA A 355 -15.26 17.89 -20.93
CA ALA A 355 -14.48 18.47 -19.82
C ALA A 355 -13.00 18.64 -20.16
N VAL A 356 -12.48 17.96 -21.19
CA VAL A 356 -11.03 17.93 -21.51
C VAL A 356 -10.42 19.32 -21.69
N PRO A 357 -11.02 20.28 -22.43
CA PRO A 357 -10.44 21.62 -22.58
C PRO A 357 -10.26 22.34 -21.24
N VAL A 358 -11.23 22.22 -20.34
CA VAL A 358 -11.18 22.85 -19.01
C VAL A 358 -10.15 22.15 -18.12
N LEU A 359 -10.09 20.82 -18.16
CA LEU A 359 -9.10 20.04 -17.40
C LEU A 359 -7.66 20.33 -17.87
N ILE A 360 -7.43 20.55 -19.17
CA ILE A 360 -6.11 20.95 -19.69
C ILE A 360 -5.65 22.28 -19.08
N LYS A 361 -6.57 23.25 -18.91
CA LYS A 361 -6.27 24.51 -18.22
C LYS A 361 -5.96 24.27 -16.74
N ALA A 362 -6.69 23.36 -16.11
CA ALA A 362 -6.51 23.01 -14.69
C ALA A 362 -5.20 22.27 -14.37
N LEU A 363 -4.44 21.78 -15.38
CA LEU A 363 -3.12 21.18 -15.16
C LEU A 363 -2.09 22.18 -14.59
N GLU A 364 -2.31 23.47 -14.77
CA GLU A 364 -1.45 24.52 -14.22
C GLU A 364 -1.93 25.03 -12.85
N ASP A 365 -3.04 24.48 -12.33
CA ASP A 365 -3.63 24.88 -11.05
C ASP A 365 -3.02 24.11 -9.87
N GLU A 366 -2.10 24.78 -9.17
CA GLU A 366 -1.39 24.25 -7.99
C GLU A 366 -2.13 24.45 -6.66
N THR A 367 -3.42 24.82 -6.72
CA THR A 367 -4.24 24.99 -5.53
C THR A 367 -4.29 23.67 -4.74
N PRO A 368 -3.87 23.65 -3.46
CA PRO A 368 -3.93 22.45 -2.64
C PRO A 368 -5.39 22.08 -2.34
N THR A 369 -5.66 20.79 -2.45
CA THR A 369 -6.96 20.20 -2.11
C THR A 369 -6.96 19.75 -0.64
N ARG A 370 -8.07 19.14 -0.20
CA ARG A 370 -8.14 18.46 1.11
C ARG A 370 -7.71 16.99 1.04
N THR A 371 -7.28 16.51 -0.13
CA THR A 371 -6.93 15.11 -0.38
C THR A 371 -5.45 14.86 -0.07
N VAL A 372 -5.16 13.84 0.74
CA VAL A 372 -3.81 13.52 1.20
C VAL A 372 -3.46 12.07 0.88
N TYR A 373 -2.44 11.88 0.06
CA TYR A 373 -1.82 10.59 -0.21
C TYR A 373 -0.70 10.28 0.80
N HIS A 374 -0.50 9.00 1.11
CA HIS A 374 0.59 8.51 1.94
C HIS A 374 1.07 7.13 1.47
N TRP A 375 2.36 6.82 1.61
CA TRP A 375 2.89 5.51 1.16
C TRP A 375 2.62 4.39 2.17
N ARG A 376 3.29 4.46 3.33
CA ARG A 376 3.08 3.60 4.49
C ARG A 376 2.97 4.49 5.71
N ASP A 377 2.15 4.11 6.69
CA ASP A 377 1.96 4.93 7.90
C ASP A 377 3.26 5.21 8.64
N PHE A 378 4.17 4.23 8.69
CA PHE A 378 5.48 4.35 9.32
C PHE A 378 6.53 5.08 8.48
N HIS A 379 6.21 5.52 7.26
CA HIS A 379 7.13 6.28 6.42
C HIS A 379 6.82 7.78 6.48
N HIS A 380 7.86 8.61 6.61
CA HIS A 380 7.77 10.07 6.66
C HIS A 380 7.47 10.69 5.27
N SER A 381 6.31 10.39 4.72
CA SER A 381 5.83 10.96 3.45
C SER A 381 4.32 11.20 3.50
N ARG A 382 3.91 12.46 3.31
CA ARG A 382 2.53 12.82 2.93
C ARG A 382 2.55 13.74 1.72
N LEU A 383 1.63 13.50 0.80
CA LEU A 383 1.45 14.27 -0.43
C LEU A 383 0.07 14.91 -0.44
N VAL A 384 0.00 16.24 -0.38
CA VAL A 384 -1.24 16.98 -0.58
C VAL A 384 -1.51 17.13 -2.07
N TRP A 385 -2.59 16.49 -2.55
CA TRP A 385 -2.99 16.59 -3.95
C TRP A 385 -3.39 18.03 -4.30
N ARG A 386 -3.04 18.44 -5.53
CA ARG A 386 -3.42 19.71 -6.13
C ARG A 386 -4.61 19.54 -7.08
N VAL A 387 -5.23 20.64 -7.49
CA VAL A 387 -6.23 20.63 -8.55
C VAL A 387 -5.65 20.01 -9.83
N SER A 388 -4.38 20.28 -10.14
CA SER A 388 -3.66 19.68 -11.26
C SER A 388 -3.52 18.16 -11.17
N ASP A 389 -3.42 17.57 -9.98
CA ASP A 389 -3.40 16.12 -9.79
C ASP A 389 -4.73 15.47 -10.14
N PHE A 390 -5.83 16.07 -9.70
CA PHE A 390 -7.17 15.66 -10.12
C PHE A 390 -7.35 15.84 -11.63
N ALA A 391 -6.95 16.99 -12.17
CA ALA A 391 -7.08 17.28 -13.60
C ALA A 391 -6.36 16.22 -14.45
N TRP A 392 -5.10 15.91 -14.11
CA TRP A 392 -4.31 14.88 -14.78
C TRP A 392 -4.94 13.48 -14.65
N THR A 393 -5.41 13.11 -13.45
CA THR A 393 -6.05 11.81 -13.20
C THR A 393 -7.35 11.65 -13.99
N ILE A 394 -8.21 12.68 -13.96
CA ILE A 394 -9.49 12.68 -14.66
C ILE A 394 -9.28 12.68 -16.18
N LEU A 395 -8.31 13.45 -16.69
CA LEU A 395 -7.95 13.46 -18.10
C LEU A 395 -7.60 12.05 -18.58
N ARG A 396 -6.68 11.36 -17.91
CA ARG A 396 -6.25 10.01 -18.29
C ARG A 396 -7.41 9.01 -18.28
N ASP A 397 -8.32 9.15 -17.34
CA ASP A 397 -9.51 8.31 -17.26
C ASP A 397 -10.53 8.61 -18.37
N ILE A 398 -10.72 9.88 -18.76
CA ILE A 398 -11.63 10.25 -19.85
C ILE A 398 -11.04 9.80 -21.20
N THR A 399 -9.75 10.05 -21.40
CA THR A 399 -9.08 9.82 -22.69
C THR A 399 -8.61 8.38 -22.85
N GLN A 400 -8.55 7.63 -21.74
CA GLN A 400 -7.94 6.30 -21.65
C GLN A 400 -6.45 6.30 -22.04
N LYS A 401 -5.81 7.46 -22.13
CA LYS A 401 -4.42 7.62 -22.55
C LYS A 401 -3.54 7.99 -21.36
N ASP A 402 -2.38 7.36 -21.27
CA ASP A 402 -1.38 7.70 -20.28
C ASP A 402 -0.46 8.81 -20.80
N PHE A 403 -0.31 9.87 -19.99
CA PHE A 403 0.53 11.02 -20.31
C PHE A 403 1.66 11.12 -19.28
N GLY A 404 2.91 11.15 -19.76
CA GLY A 404 4.10 11.01 -18.91
C GLY A 404 4.37 9.56 -18.48
N ASP A 405 5.36 9.38 -17.61
CA ASP A 405 5.71 8.08 -17.04
C ASP A 405 5.12 7.94 -15.64
N GLN A 406 4.18 7.01 -15.45
CA GLN A 406 3.83 6.55 -14.10
C GLN A 406 4.79 5.44 -13.72
N ARG A 407 5.79 5.72 -12.88
CA ARG A 407 6.75 4.68 -12.47
C ARG A 407 6.41 3.99 -11.16
N VAL A 408 5.58 4.55 -10.27
CA VAL A 408 5.30 3.96 -8.94
C VAL A 408 3.95 4.41 -8.35
N VAL A 409 3.35 3.57 -7.47
CA VAL A 409 2.23 3.93 -6.57
C VAL A 409 2.58 5.19 -5.77
N GLY A 410 1.69 6.20 -5.77
CA GLY A 410 1.91 7.45 -5.05
C GLY A 410 2.58 8.57 -5.81
N PHE A 411 2.82 8.39 -7.10
CA PHE A 411 3.30 9.44 -7.97
C PHE A 411 2.17 10.39 -8.38
N THR A 412 2.35 11.69 -8.14
CA THR A 412 1.36 12.73 -8.45
C THR A 412 1.95 13.73 -9.44
N PHE A 413 1.08 14.32 -10.28
CA PHE A 413 1.45 15.24 -11.34
C PHE A 413 2.12 16.51 -10.82
N SER A 414 1.65 17.02 -9.67
CA SER A 414 2.20 18.16 -8.96
C SER A 414 3.62 17.96 -8.45
N TYR A 415 4.09 16.70 -8.38
CA TYR A 415 5.41 16.33 -7.89
C TYR A 415 6.45 16.13 -8.99
N LEU A 416 6.04 16.26 -10.25
CA LEU A 416 6.96 16.35 -11.39
C LEU A 416 7.83 17.60 -11.25
N ASP A 417 9.10 17.50 -11.64
CA ASP A 417 9.88 18.71 -11.81
C ASP A 417 9.22 19.63 -12.88
N PRO A 418 9.44 20.95 -12.82
CA PRO A 418 8.75 21.88 -13.71
C PRO A 418 8.93 21.59 -15.20
N GLN A 419 10.09 21.07 -15.62
CA GLN A 419 10.36 20.77 -17.02
C GLN A 419 9.57 19.53 -17.47
N GLN A 420 9.59 18.47 -16.68
CA GLN A 420 8.79 17.27 -16.93
C GLN A 420 7.30 17.59 -16.97
N LYS A 421 6.82 18.40 -16.02
CA LYS A 421 5.42 18.82 -15.97
C LYS A 421 5.02 19.55 -17.24
N GLN A 422 5.82 20.51 -17.71
CA GLN A 422 5.54 21.24 -18.94
C GLN A 422 5.59 20.35 -20.19
N ALA A 423 6.49 19.37 -20.24
CA ALA A 423 6.52 18.38 -21.32
C ALA A 423 5.22 17.57 -21.36
N VAL A 424 4.72 17.11 -20.20
CA VAL A 424 3.46 16.36 -20.12
C VAL A 424 2.26 17.24 -20.52
N ILE A 425 2.22 18.52 -20.09
CA ILE A 425 1.16 19.46 -20.51
C ILE A 425 1.20 19.68 -22.03
N ALA A 426 2.38 19.86 -22.61
CA ALA A 426 2.56 20.05 -24.05
C ALA A 426 2.08 18.81 -24.83
N ASP A 427 2.43 17.60 -24.37
CA ASP A 427 1.98 16.35 -24.96
C ASP A 427 0.45 16.20 -24.90
N ILE A 428 -0.18 16.54 -23.77
CA ILE A 428 -1.64 16.52 -23.62
C ILE A 428 -2.30 17.52 -24.58
N ARG A 429 -1.76 18.75 -24.67
CA ARG A 429 -2.28 19.79 -25.57
C ARG A 429 -2.17 19.37 -27.03
N LYS A 430 -1.02 18.82 -27.43
CA LYS A 430 -0.78 18.30 -28.77
C LYS A 430 -1.76 17.18 -29.10
N TRP A 431 -1.86 16.17 -28.25
CA TRP A 431 -2.77 15.04 -28.43
C TRP A 431 -4.22 15.52 -28.56
N HIS A 432 -4.66 16.46 -27.73
CA HIS A 432 -6.03 16.98 -27.78
C HIS A 432 -6.29 17.73 -29.10
N ALA A 433 -5.33 18.54 -29.57
CA ALA A 433 -5.45 19.23 -30.84
C ALA A 433 -5.60 18.27 -32.04
N GLU A 434 -4.91 17.14 -32.01
CA GLU A 434 -4.93 16.11 -33.06
C GLU A 434 -6.15 15.17 -32.97
N SER A 435 -6.78 15.03 -31.80
CA SER A 435 -7.76 13.97 -31.54
C SER A 435 -9.16 14.43 -31.12
N LYS A 436 -9.37 15.73 -30.89
CA LYS A 436 -10.65 16.27 -30.41
C LYS A 436 -11.84 15.95 -31.34
N ASP A 437 -11.60 15.97 -32.65
CA ASP A 437 -12.63 15.78 -33.68
C ASP A 437 -12.75 14.31 -34.14
N LEU A 438 -11.88 13.42 -33.62
CA LEU A 438 -11.92 11.99 -33.91
C LEU A 438 -13.01 11.29 -33.09
N SER A 439 -13.63 10.29 -33.69
CA SER A 439 -14.52 9.36 -32.99
C SER A 439 -13.75 8.57 -31.91
N PRO A 440 -14.44 8.01 -30.90
CA PRO A 440 -13.80 7.14 -29.91
C PRO A 440 -13.01 5.97 -30.52
N ASP A 441 -13.50 5.41 -31.63
CA ASP A 441 -12.84 4.30 -32.32
C ASP A 441 -11.56 4.76 -33.04
N GLU A 442 -11.60 5.90 -33.74
CA GLU A 442 -10.41 6.46 -34.40
C GLU A 442 -9.34 6.85 -33.40
N ARG A 443 -9.73 7.44 -32.25
CA ARG A 443 -8.79 7.71 -31.15
C ARG A 443 -8.13 6.42 -30.67
N MET A 444 -8.91 5.36 -30.45
CA MET A 444 -8.38 4.09 -29.96
C MET A 444 -7.52 3.37 -31.01
N LEU A 445 -7.82 3.49 -32.30
CA LEU A 445 -6.92 3.02 -33.36
C LEU A 445 -5.56 3.73 -33.31
N GLY A 446 -5.54 5.03 -33.00
CA GLY A 446 -4.32 5.81 -32.82
C GLY A 446 -3.40 5.30 -31.71
N PHE A 447 -3.89 4.50 -30.75
CA PHE A 447 -3.05 3.91 -29.71
C PHE A 447 -2.04 2.90 -30.28
N PHE A 448 -2.33 2.24 -31.41
CA PHE A 448 -1.37 1.36 -32.08
C PHE A 448 -0.15 2.11 -32.62
N SER A 449 -0.21 3.43 -32.78
CA SER A 449 0.94 4.26 -33.16
C SER A 449 1.83 4.64 -31.96
N SER A 450 1.42 4.32 -30.73
CA SER A 450 2.22 4.56 -29.53
C SER A 450 3.48 3.69 -29.50
N ALA A 451 4.50 4.12 -28.76
CA ALA A 451 5.67 3.31 -28.45
C ALA A 451 5.44 2.39 -27.23
N LYS A 452 4.35 2.58 -26.47
CA LYS A 452 4.06 1.86 -25.23
C LYS A 452 3.21 0.62 -25.50
N PRO A 453 3.65 -0.60 -25.12
CA PRO A 453 2.86 -1.82 -25.28
C PRO A 453 1.49 -1.77 -24.61
N ASP A 454 1.38 -1.14 -23.44
CA ASP A 454 0.11 -0.94 -22.72
C ASP A 454 -0.95 -0.24 -23.56
N ASP A 455 -0.56 0.71 -24.42
CA ASP A 455 -1.49 1.40 -25.31
C ASP A 455 -2.06 0.44 -26.35
N TRP A 456 -1.24 -0.46 -26.91
CA TRP A 456 -1.67 -1.47 -27.89
C TRP A 456 -2.60 -2.50 -27.26
N ILE A 457 -2.27 -2.97 -26.06
CA ILE A 457 -3.08 -3.92 -25.29
C ILE A 457 -4.45 -3.30 -24.97
N LYS A 458 -4.46 -2.05 -24.50
CA LYS A 458 -5.69 -1.30 -24.19
C LYS A 458 -6.58 -1.15 -25.43
N ALA A 459 -6.00 -0.79 -26.57
CA ALA A 459 -6.71 -0.71 -27.83
C ALA A 459 -7.28 -2.07 -28.29
N GLY A 460 -6.46 -3.13 -28.24
CA GLY A 460 -6.90 -4.47 -28.57
C GLY A 460 -8.04 -4.96 -27.68
N GLN A 461 -7.99 -4.72 -26.36
CA GLN A 461 -9.07 -5.07 -25.43
C GLN A 461 -10.36 -4.29 -25.72
N TYR A 462 -10.25 -3.00 -26.05
CA TYR A 462 -11.39 -2.17 -26.44
C TYR A 462 -12.12 -2.75 -27.66
N PHE A 463 -11.38 -3.09 -28.72
CA PHE A 463 -11.96 -3.66 -29.95
C PHE A 463 -12.42 -5.11 -29.76
N LEU A 464 -11.75 -5.89 -28.92
CA LEU A 464 -12.17 -7.26 -28.58
C LEU A 464 -13.55 -7.27 -27.92
N LYS A 465 -13.80 -6.35 -26.98
CA LYS A 465 -15.11 -6.21 -26.33
C LYS A 465 -16.22 -5.91 -27.34
N LYS A 466 -15.90 -5.18 -28.41
CA LYS A 466 -16.81 -4.87 -29.52
C LYS A 466 -16.87 -5.97 -30.59
N LYS A 467 -16.01 -7.00 -30.50
CA LYS A 467 -15.80 -8.02 -31.54
C LYS A 467 -15.42 -7.42 -32.90
N ASP A 468 -14.68 -6.31 -32.88
CA ASP A 468 -14.27 -5.57 -34.08
C ASP A 468 -12.87 -5.97 -34.51
N LYS A 469 -12.77 -6.60 -35.69
CA LYS A 469 -11.53 -7.16 -36.21
C LYS A 469 -10.52 -6.12 -36.71
N ARG A 470 -10.86 -4.83 -36.75
CA ARG A 470 -9.91 -3.76 -37.16
C ARG A 470 -8.62 -3.73 -36.32
N ALA A 471 -8.65 -4.26 -35.09
CA ALA A 471 -7.48 -4.37 -34.24
C ALA A 471 -6.53 -5.54 -34.56
N VAL A 472 -6.98 -6.56 -35.32
CA VAL A 472 -6.21 -7.79 -35.55
C VAL A 472 -4.89 -7.50 -36.28
N ALA A 473 -4.95 -6.81 -37.42
CA ALA A 473 -3.74 -6.51 -38.20
C ALA A 473 -2.74 -5.62 -37.42
N PRO A 474 -3.14 -4.52 -36.75
CA PRO A 474 -2.24 -3.76 -35.89
C PRO A 474 -1.64 -4.59 -34.75
N LEU A 475 -2.40 -5.46 -34.09
CA LEU A 475 -1.86 -6.34 -33.03
C LEU A 475 -0.80 -7.30 -33.58
N ILE A 476 -1.05 -7.92 -34.74
CA ILE A 476 -0.10 -8.79 -35.43
C ILE A 476 1.21 -8.05 -35.72
N GLU A 477 1.13 -6.82 -36.23
CA GLU A 477 2.31 -5.98 -36.49
C GLU A 477 3.10 -5.71 -35.20
N LYS A 478 2.40 -5.41 -34.09
CA LYS A 478 3.05 -5.05 -32.82
C LYS A 478 3.68 -6.23 -32.09
N ILE A 479 3.21 -7.45 -32.29
CA ILE A 479 3.83 -8.66 -31.73
C ILE A 479 5.31 -8.76 -32.11
N ALA A 480 5.67 -8.47 -33.36
CA ALA A 480 7.04 -8.61 -33.84
C ALA A 480 8.02 -7.61 -33.17
N GLY A 481 7.55 -6.40 -32.89
CA GLY A 481 8.35 -5.31 -32.33
C GLY A 481 8.28 -5.15 -30.81
N ALA A 482 7.41 -5.91 -30.13
CA ALA A 482 7.25 -5.82 -28.69
C ALA A 482 8.48 -6.36 -27.93
N GLU A 483 8.77 -5.75 -26.78
CA GLU A 483 9.74 -6.28 -25.83
C GLU A 483 9.25 -7.58 -25.18
N ASN A 484 10.18 -8.30 -24.57
CA ASN A 484 9.90 -9.48 -23.75
C ASN A 484 8.79 -9.20 -22.71
N PHE A 485 8.03 -10.24 -22.35
CA PHE A 485 6.80 -10.21 -21.52
C PHE A 485 5.57 -9.58 -22.19
N ASN A 486 5.75 -8.60 -23.08
CA ASN A 486 4.63 -8.00 -23.81
C ASN A 486 4.21 -8.84 -25.02
N ARG A 487 5.12 -9.63 -25.59
CA ARG A 487 4.83 -10.50 -26.74
C ARG A 487 3.77 -11.55 -26.40
N GLY A 488 3.92 -12.24 -25.27
CA GLY A 488 2.97 -13.23 -24.81
C GLY A 488 1.56 -12.65 -24.63
N ASP A 489 1.46 -11.50 -23.97
CA ASP A 489 0.18 -10.82 -23.74
C ASP A 489 -0.51 -10.42 -25.06
N LEU A 490 0.26 -9.93 -26.03
CA LEU A 490 -0.27 -9.59 -27.36
C LEU A 490 -0.69 -10.83 -28.15
N CYS A 491 0.04 -11.94 -28.06
CA CYS A 491 -0.32 -13.22 -28.66
C CYS A 491 -1.68 -13.72 -28.12
N GLU A 492 -1.86 -13.75 -26.80
CA GLU A 492 -3.14 -14.14 -26.20
C GLU A 492 -4.27 -13.19 -26.60
N LEU A 493 -4.01 -11.89 -26.57
CA LEU A 493 -5.01 -10.88 -26.90
C LEU A 493 -5.50 -11.02 -28.35
N VAL A 494 -4.59 -11.18 -29.31
CA VAL A 494 -4.97 -11.33 -30.72
C VAL A 494 -5.67 -12.66 -30.98
N ALA A 495 -5.26 -13.76 -30.32
CA ALA A 495 -5.89 -15.07 -30.45
C ALA A 495 -7.35 -15.07 -29.99
N ARG A 496 -7.71 -14.23 -29.00
CA ARG A 496 -9.10 -14.07 -28.53
C ARG A 496 -10.06 -13.50 -29.57
N PHE A 497 -9.57 -12.89 -30.64
CA PHE A 497 -10.40 -12.52 -31.80
C PHE A 497 -10.77 -13.73 -32.67
N GLY A 498 -10.12 -14.87 -32.48
CA GLY A 498 -10.37 -16.11 -33.23
C GLY A 498 -9.99 -15.99 -34.71
N ASP A 499 -9.06 -15.11 -35.06
CA ASP A 499 -8.65 -14.88 -36.44
C ASP A 499 -7.39 -15.68 -36.78
N PRO A 500 -7.46 -16.68 -37.69
CA PRO A 500 -6.31 -17.49 -38.06
C PRO A 500 -5.14 -16.70 -38.68
N GLN A 501 -5.36 -15.45 -39.11
CA GLN A 501 -4.28 -14.59 -39.60
C GLN A 501 -3.17 -14.34 -38.57
N ALA A 502 -3.46 -14.49 -37.27
CA ALA A 502 -2.46 -14.32 -36.22
C ALA A 502 -1.50 -15.51 -36.06
N ILE A 503 -1.86 -16.70 -36.57
CA ILE A 503 -1.10 -17.95 -36.37
C ILE A 503 0.37 -17.80 -36.77
N PRO A 504 0.73 -17.26 -37.96
CA PRO A 504 2.15 -17.15 -38.35
C PRO A 504 2.97 -16.28 -37.40
N ALA A 505 2.41 -15.15 -36.93
CA ALA A 505 3.10 -14.26 -36.02
C ALA A 505 3.28 -14.87 -34.62
N ILE A 506 2.25 -15.55 -34.11
CA ILE A 506 2.33 -16.24 -32.81
C ILE A 506 3.30 -17.42 -32.88
N ALA A 507 3.29 -18.17 -33.99
CA ALA A 507 4.22 -19.29 -34.22
C ALA A 507 5.68 -18.82 -34.29
N GLU A 508 5.94 -17.60 -34.76
CA GLU A 508 7.27 -17.00 -34.69
C GLU A 508 7.68 -16.72 -33.24
N VAL A 509 6.80 -16.13 -32.42
CA VAL A 509 7.07 -15.91 -30.98
C VAL A 509 7.36 -17.22 -30.25
N LEU A 510 6.58 -18.27 -30.51
CA LEU A 510 6.81 -19.60 -29.93
C LEU A 510 8.25 -20.10 -30.17
N LYS A 511 8.81 -19.81 -31.35
CA LYS A 511 10.13 -20.30 -31.78
C LYS A 511 11.28 -19.40 -31.33
N SER A 512 11.13 -18.08 -31.41
CA SER A 512 12.23 -17.12 -31.27
C SER A 512 12.24 -16.33 -29.96
N ALA A 513 11.19 -16.39 -29.15
CA ALA A 513 11.16 -15.67 -27.87
C ALA A 513 12.17 -16.25 -26.86
N SER A 514 13.02 -15.38 -26.31
CA SER A 514 13.99 -15.75 -25.28
C SER A 514 13.31 -16.04 -23.94
N GLU A 515 12.28 -15.26 -23.58
CA GLU A 515 11.54 -15.47 -22.35
C GLU A 515 10.65 -16.70 -22.42
N ALA A 516 10.70 -17.47 -21.34
CA ALA A 516 9.87 -18.64 -21.16
C ALA A 516 8.37 -18.26 -21.15
N SER A 517 7.99 -17.21 -20.42
CA SER A 517 6.60 -16.72 -20.36
C SER A 517 6.00 -16.44 -21.74
N ASP A 518 6.73 -15.74 -22.60
CA ASP A 518 6.27 -15.39 -23.95
C ASP A 518 6.04 -16.63 -24.82
N ARG A 519 6.93 -17.64 -24.73
CA ARG A 519 6.74 -18.92 -25.44
C ARG A 519 5.50 -19.66 -24.94
N LEU A 520 5.25 -19.68 -23.64
CA LEU A 520 4.09 -20.37 -23.06
C LEU A 520 2.77 -19.68 -23.43
N HIS A 521 2.69 -18.35 -23.33
CA HIS A 521 1.52 -17.59 -23.76
C HIS A 521 1.28 -17.74 -25.28
N ALA A 522 2.33 -17.74 -26.10
CA ALA A 522 2.23 -18.04 -27.53
C ALA A 522 1.71 -19.46 -27.79
N ALA A 523 2.18 -20.46 -27.03
CA ALA A 523 1.71 -21.84 -27.11
C ALA A 523 0.21 -21.97 -26.81
N MET A 524 -0.26 -21.31 -25.76
CA MET A 524 -1.67 -21.26 -25.37
C MET A 524 -2.52 -20.51 -26.41
N ALA A 525 -2.00 -19.41 -26.95
CA ALA A 525 -2.66 -18.63 -27.99
C ALA A 525 -2.85 -19.43 -29.30
N LEU A 526 -1.83 -20.19 -29.73
CA LEU A 526 -1.92 -21.11 -30.87
C LEU A 526 -2.96 -22.20 -30.64
N TRP A 527 -2.98 -22.81 -29.46
CA TRP A 527 -3.98 -23.81 -29.11
C TRP A 527 -5.41 -23.25 -29.22
N ASN A 528 -5.63 -22.04 -28.72
CA ASN A 528 -6.94 -21.37 -28.82
C ASN A 528 -7.35 -21.06 -30.26
N LEU A 529 -6.40 -20.98 -31.20
CA LEU A 529 -6.63 -20.85 -32.64
C LEU A 529 -6.71 -22.21 -33.37
N GLY A 530 -6.61 -23.32 -32.65
CA GLY A 530 -6.68 -24.69 -33.20
C GLY A 530 -5.34 -25.27 -33.65
N ASP A 531 -4.22 -24.67 -33.27
CA ASP A 531 -2.87 -25.16 -33.58
C ASP A 531 -2.23 -25.84 -32.35
N GLY A 532 -1.96 -27.14 -32.47
CA GLY A 532 -1.40 -27.98 -31.40
C GLY A 532 0.11 -27.83 -31.16
N SER A 533 0.82 -27.00 -31.92
CA SER A 533 2.29 -26.88 -31.87
C SER A 533 2.83 -26.36 -30.53
N GLY A 534 1.98 -25.77 -29.69
CA GLY A 534 2.34 -25.28 -28.36
C GLY A 534 2.48 -26.36 -27.27
N VAL A 535 1.89 -27.55 -27.46
CA VAL A 535 1.86 -28.60 -26.42
C VAL A 535 3.26 -29.05 -25.96
N PRO A 536 4.25 -29.27 -26.85
CA PRO A 536 5.60 -29.62 -26.44
C PRO A 536 6.26 -28.60 -25.50
N VAL A 537 5.97 -27.31 -25.67
CA VAL A 537 6.51 -26.26 -24.80
C VAL A 537 5.96 -26.39 -23.38
N ALA A 538 4.66 -26.64 -23.22
CA ALA A 538 4.10 -26.84 -21.88
C ALA A 538 4.62 -28.11 -21.20
N ILE A 539 4.90 -29.17 -21.97
CA ILE A 539 5.57 -30.39 -21.48
C ILE A 539 7.00 -30.05 -21.01
N GLU A 540 7.78 -29.33 -21.82
CA GLU A 540 9.13 -28.89 -21.45
C GLU A 540 9.10 -28.11 -20.14
N PHE A 541 8.13 -27.20 -19.98
CA PHE A 541 7.99 -26.40 -18.77
C PHE A 541 7.74 -27.28 -17.56
N VAL A 542 6.68 -28.09 -17.58
CA VAL A 542 6.30 -28.86 -16.41
C VAL A 542 7.33 -29.93 -16.06
N THR A 543 8.20 -30.35 -16.99
CA THR A 543 9.27 -31.34 -16.77
C THR A 543 10.65 -30.74 -16.48
N ALA A 544 10.87 -29.45 -16.71
CA ALA A 544 12.16 -28.78 -16.45
C ALA A 544 12.57 -28.84 -14.98
N GLU A 545 13.81 -29.23 -14.64
CA GLU A 545 14.27 -29.39 -13.25
C GLU A 545 13.99 -28.18 -12.34
N LYS A 546 14.12 -26.98 -12.90
CA LYS A 546 13.78 -25.71 -12.28
C LYS A 546 12.66 -25.04 -13.04
N GLN A 547 11.80 -24.35 -12.30
CA GLN A 547 10.75 -23.54 -12.87
C GLN A 547 11.32 -22.46 -13.81
N PRO A 548 10.95 -22.48 -15.11
CA PRO A 548 11.48 -21.50 -16.05
C PRO A 548 10.97 -20.08 -15.81
N TYR A 549 9.73 -19.95 -15.30
CA TYR A 549 9.07 -18.68 -15.03
C TYR A 549 7.85 -18.86 -14.12
N GLY A 550 7.52 -17.83 -13.34
CA GLY A 550 6.20 -17.64 -12.74
C GLY A 550 5.78 -18.74 -11.77
N SER A 551 4.60 -19.32 -12.03
CA SER A 551 3.98 -20.41 -11.26
C SER A 551 3.74 -21.61 -12.21
N TRP A 552 3.43 -22.81 -11.70
CA TRP A 552 3.12 -23.96 -12.56
C TRP A 552 1.67 -23.94 -13.07
N ASP A 553 0.86 -22.95 -12.69
CA ASP A 553 -0.55 -22.83 -13.06
C ASP A 553 -0.80 -22.84 -14.57
N ASP A 554 -0.12 -21.99 -15.33
CA ASP A 554 -0.30 -21.87 -16.77
C ASP A 554 0.01 -23.16 -17.55
N PRO A 555 1.21 -23.78 -17.40
CA PRO A 555 1.51 -25.01 -18.14
C PRO A 555 0.63 -26.18 -17.68
N VAL A 556 0.30 -26.29 -16.39
CA VAL A 556 -0.59 -27.35 -15.88
C VAL A 556 -1.99 -27.19 -16.43
N TRP A 557 -2.56 -25.98 -16.35
CA TRP A 557 -3.88 -25.69 -16.90
C TRP A 557 -3.93 -25.96 -18.40
N PHE A 558 -2.89 -25.57 -19.14
CA PHE A 558 -2.83 -25.79 -20.58
C PHE A 558 -2.78 -27.27 -20.94
N LEU A 559 -1.92 -28.08 -20.30
CA LEU A 559 -1.85 -29.53 -20.56
C LEU A 559 -3.14 -30.27 -20.19
N MET A 560 -3.80 -29.85 -19.11
CA MET A 560 -5.12 -30.39 -18.75
C MET A 560 -6.16 -30.03 -19.80
N ARG A 561 -6.17 -28.79 -20.30
CA ARG A 561 -7.10 -28.28 -21.33
C ARG A 561 -6.80 -28.80 -22.74
N SER A 562 -5.57 -29.19 -23.04
CA SER A 562 -5.22 -29.75 -24.34
C SER A 562 -5.71 -31.19 -24.50
N HIS A 563 -5.89 -31.91 -23.38
CA HIS A 563 -6.25 -33.34 -23.32
C HIS A 563 -5.29 -34.22 -24.14
N THR A 564 -4.06 -33.76 -24.37
CA THR A 564 -3.09 -34.51 -25.17
C THR A 564 -2.51 -35.65 -24.34
N PRO A 565 -2.43 -36.88 -24.87
CA PRO A 565 -1.87 -38.02 -24.15
C PRO A 565 -0.48 -37.74 -23.57
N GLU A 566 0.38 -37.06 -24.35
CA GLU A 566 1.73 -36.70 -23.95
C GLU A 566 1.74 -35.66 -22.81
N GLY A 567 0.78 -34.73 -22.83
CA GLY A 567 0.62 -33.72 -21.79
C GLY A 567 0.17 -34.31 -20.47
N ILE A 568 -0.83 -35.19 -20.52
CA ILE A 568 -1.33 -35.91 -19.34
C ILE A 568 -0.25 -36.83 -18.77
N GLU A 569 0.52 -37.51 -19.61
CA GLU A 569 1.64 -38.35 -19.15
C GLU A 569 2.77 -37.52 -18.53
N ALA A 570 3.06 -36.33 -19.07
CA ALA A 570 4.03 -35.40 -18.46
C ALA A 570 3.59 -34.97 -17.05
N LEU A 571 2.32 -34.58 -16.87
CA LEU A 571 1.75 -34.26 -15.55
C LEU A 571 1.86 -35.46 -14.61
N LYS A 572 1.51 -36.65 -15.08
CA LYS A 572 1.57 -37.88 -14.30
C LYS A 572 2.99 -38.20 -13.85
N SER A 573 3.97 -38.08 -14.75
CA SER A 573 5.37 -38.30 -14.42
C SER A 573 5.85 -37.36 -13.31
N VAL A 574 5.51 -36.07 -13.39
CA VAL A 574 5.91 -35.07 -12.38
C VAL A 574 5.21 -35.30 -11.04
N VAL A 575 3.91 -35.60 -11.05
CA VAL A 575 3.12 -35.80 -9.82
C VAL A 575 3.47 -37.11 -9.13
N LEU A 576 3.73 -38.19 -9.87
CA LEU A 576 3.99 -39.50 -9.27
C LEU A 576 5.47 -39.74 -8.96
N ASN A 577 6.38 -39.27 -9.81
CA ASN A 577 7.81 -39.58 -9.71
C ASN A 577 8.66 -38.37 -9.27
N GLY A 578 8.08 -37.16 -9.25
CA GLY A 578 8.79 -35.94 -8.88
C GLY A 578 9.00 -35.78 -7.36
N PRO A 579 9.97 -34.93 -6.95
CA PRO A 579 10.18 -34.57 -5.55
C PRO A 579 8.89 -34.05 -4.89
N VAL A 580 8.66 -34.44 -3.63
CA VAL A 580 7.40 -34.17 -2.91
C VAL A 580 6.95 -32.71 -2.98
N PRO A 581 7.80 -31.69 -2.73
CA PRO A 581 7.37 -30.28 -2.80
C PRO A 581 6.85 -29.89 -4.18
N ARG A 582 7.60 -30.24 -5.23
CA ARG A 582 7.23 -29.95 -6.63
C ARG A 582 5.97 -30.69 -7.05
N ALA A 583 5.88 -31.97 -6.73
CA ALA A 583 4.72 -32.78 -7.04
C ALA A 583 3.47 -32.25 -6.33
N GLY A 584 3.63 -31.76 -5.09
CA GLY A 584 2.57 -31.15 -4.29
C GLY A 584 2.07 -29.84 -4.89
N GLU A 585 2.98 -28.97 -5.34
CA GLU A 585 2.64 -27.74 -6.07
C GLU A 585 1.84 -28.04 -7.35
N VAL A 586 2.35 -28.92 -8.20
CA VAL A 586 1.68 -29.30 -9.46
C VAL A 586 0.30 -29.92 -9.19
N LEU A 587 0.17 -30.79 -8.18
CA LEU A 587 -1.12 -31.33 -7.77
C LEU A 587 -2.08 -30.23 -7.28
N GLY A 588 -1.56 -29.24 -6.55
CA GLY A 588 -2.32 -28.05 -6.16
C GLY A 588 -2.85 -27.28 -7.37
N PHE A 589 -2.03 -27.07 -8.39
CA PHE A 589 -2.48 -26.41 -9.63
C PHE A 589 -3.46 -27.25 -10.45
N ILE A 590 -3.34 -28.58 -10.45
CA ILE A 590 -4.36 -29.48 -11.01
C ILE A 590 -5.70 -29.25 -10.29
N ALA A 591 -5.70 -29.18 -8.96
CA ALA A 591 -6.89 -28.92 -8.16
C ALA A 591 -7.54 -27.57 -8.48
N LEU A 592 -6.75 -26.51 -8.64
CA LEU A 592 -7.24 -25.20 -9.05
C LEU A 592 -7.77 -25.21 -10.49
N GLY A 593 -7.08 -25.91 -11.41
CA GLY A 593 -7.49 -26.08 -12.80
C GLY A 593 -8.83 -26.80 -12.96
N ILE A 594 -9.17 -27.74 -12.06
CA ILE A 594 -10.48 -28.42 -12.02
C ILE A 594 -11.62 -27.42 -11.77
N THR A 595 -11.42 -26.44 -10.91
CA THR A 595 -12.47 -25.50 -10.49
C THR A 595 -12.54 -24.25 -11.38
N GLY A 596 -11.42 -23.85 -11.97
CA GLY A 596 -11.26 -22.58 -12.68
C GLY A 596 -11.04 -21.37 -11.75
N ASP A 597 -10.84 -21.61 -10.45
CA ASP A 597 -10.59 -20.58 -9.43
C ASP A 597 -9.08 -20.39 -9.20
N LEU A 598 -8.45 -19.63 -10.09
CA LEU A 598 -7.04 -19.24 -9.96
C LEU A 598 -6.96 -17.82 -9.43
N TRP A 599 -7.01 -17.67 -8.10
CA TRP A 599 -6.66 -16.42 -7.42
C TRP A 599 -7.44 -15.18 -7.92
N GLY A 600 -8.74 -15.33 -8.18
CA GLY A 600 -9.61 -14.23 -8.63
C GLY A 600 -9.59 -13.95 -10.14
N LYS A 601 -8.78 -14.66 -10.94
CA LYS A 601 -8.92 -14.72 -12.41
C LYS A 601 -9.85 -15.91 -12.73
N THR A 602 -11.11 -15.63 -13.08
CA THR A 602 -12.05 -16.69 -13.52
C THR A 602 -11.61 -17.23 -14.88
N ARG A 603 -10.85 -18.33 -14.89
CA ARG A 603 -10.56 -19.10 -16.11
C ARG A 603 -11.64 -20.14 -16.35
N GLU A 604 -11.74 -20.61 -17.58
CA GLU A 604 -12.53 -21.79 -17.87
C GLU A 604 -11.92 -23.02 -17.16
N PRO A 605 -12.72 -23.85 -16.48
CA PRO A 605 -12.25 -25.11 -15.91
C PRO A 605 -11.57 -25.99 -16.96
N ALA A 606 -10.45 -26.61 -16.59
CA ALA A 606 -9.66 -27.50 -17.45
C ALA A 606 -9.80 -28.98 -17.06
N ALA A 607 -10.75 -29.32 -16.18
CA ALA A 607 -10.99 -30.72 -15.79
C ALA A 607 -11.34 -31.60 -16.99
N CYS A 608 -10.74 -32.79 -17.03
CA CYS A 608 -10.87 -33.78 -18.09
C CYS A 608 -10.86 -35.19 -17.48
N VAL A 609 -11.41 -36.20 -18.17
CA VAL A 609 -11.43 -37.59 -17.62
C VAL A 609 -10.02 -38.17 -17.56
N GLU A 610 -9.16 -37.74 -18.47
CA GLU A 610 -7.79 -38.18 -18.66
C GLU A 610 -6.91 -37.91 -17.44
N ILE A 611 -7.28 -36.96 -16.55
CA ILE A 611 -6.57 -36.71 -15.29
C ILE A 611 -6.95 -37.69 -14.16
N CYS A 612 -8.07 -38.42 -14.28
CA CYS A 612 -8.55 -39.32 -13.22
C CYS A 612 -7.53 -40.42 -12.88
N PRO A 613 -6.90 -41.14 -13.85
CA PRO A 613 -5.87 -42.12 -13.54
C PRO A 613 -4.70 -41.54 -12.73
N LEU A 614 -4.28 -40.31 -13.04
CA LEU A 614 -3.22 -39.61 -12.30
C LEU A 614 -3.64 -39.37 -10.85
N LEU A 615 -4.84 -38.82 -10.62
CA LEU A 615 -5.34 -38.54 -9.28
C LEU A 615 -5.48 -39.82 -8.45
N ILE A 616 -5.97 -40.90 -9.05
CA ILE A 616 -6.12 -42.20 -8.39
C ILE A 616 -4.74 -42.77 -8.01
N ALA A 617 -3.76 -42.73 -8.90
CA ALA A 617 -2.40 -43.17 -8.59
C ALA A 617 -1.73 -42.28 -7.52
N ALA A 618 -2.01 -40.98 -7.52
CA ALA A 618 -1.51 -40.04 -6.51
C ALA A 618 -2.05 -40.33 -5.10
N MET A 619 -3.18 -41.02 -4.97
CA MET A 619 -3.72 -41.45 -3.68
C MET A 619 -2.91 -42.57 -3.00
N GLU A 620 -1.87 -43.10 -3.66
CA GLU A 620 -0.91 -44.04 -3.06
C GLU A 620 0.26 -43.33 -2.35
N ARG A 621 0.41 -42.01 -2.53
CA ARG A 621 1.49 -41.22 -1.92
C ARG A 621 1.11 -40.76 -0.52
N ASN A 622 1.80 -41.27 0.49
CA ASN A 622 1.52 -40.98 1.91
C ASN A 622 2.35 -39.85 2.50
N GLU A 623 3.27 -39.26 1.74
CA GLU A 623 4.13 -38.16 2.17
C GLU A 623 3.33 -36.87 2.43
N LEU A 624 3.84 -35.99 3.28
CA LEU A 624 3.25 -34.67 3.52
C LEU A 624 3.63 -33.70 2.39
N THR A 625 2.67 -32.91 1.90
CA THR A 625 2.85 -32.05 0.71
C THR A 625 3.82 -30.88 0.91
N GLY A 626 3.99 -30.40 2.15
CA GLY A 626 5.02 -29.43 2.55
C GLY A 626 4.99 -28.04 1.85
N ALA A 627 3.93 -27.72 1.10
CA ALA A 627 3.98 -26.67 0.08
C ALA A 627 3.43 -25.29 0.48
N THR A 628 2.94 -25.07 1.71
CA THR A 628 2.50 -23.72 2.11
C THR A 628 2.91 -23.36 3.54
N VAL A 629 3.29 -22.09 3.72
CA VAL A 629 3.70 -21.47 4.99
C VAL A 629 2.60 -21.54 6.07
N ASN A 630 1.36 -21.87 5.69
CA ASN A 630 0.19 -21.89 6.58
C ASN A 630 -0.45 -23.27 6.80
N ASP A 631 -0.02 -24.34 6.11
CA ASP A 631 -0.72 -25.63 6.17
C ASP A 631 0.25 -26.84 6.19
N VAL A 632 0.88 -27.05 7.34
CA VAL A 632 2.02 -27.99 7.51
C VAL A 632 1.57 -29.45 7.75
N LYS A 633 0.32 -29.83 7.48
CA LYS A 633 -0.24 -31.14 7.90
C LYS A 633 -1.04 -31.95 6.86
N ILE A 634 -1.17 -31.51 5.61
CA ILE A 634 -1.97 -32.25 4.59
C ILE A 634 -1.11 -33.31 3.88
N ARG A 635 -1.58 -34.57 3.87
CA ARG A 635 -0.97 -35.71 3.15
C ARG A 635 -1.23 -35.59 1.65
N PHE A 636 -0.28 -36.03 0.83
CA PHE A 636 -0.37 -35.96 -0.63
C PHE A 636 -1.62 -36.66 -1.17
N LYS A 637 -1.89 -37.87 -0.69
CA LYS A 637 -3.11 -38.62 -1.01
C LYS A 637 -4.41 -37.88 -0.64
N ASP A 638 -4.41 -37.08 0.43
CA ASP A 638 -5.59 -36.31 0.85
C ASP A 638 -5.91 -35.21 -0.18
N SER A 639 -4.89 -34.51 -0.68
CA SER A 639 -5.04 -33.50 -1.75
C SER A 639 -5.52 -34.12 -3.07
N ALA A 640 -5.01 -35.30 -3.44
CA ALA A 640 -5.42 -36.01 -4.64
C ALA A 640 -6.88 -36.48 -4.55
N ALA A 641 -7.26 -37.06 -3.41
CA ALA A 641 -8.61 -37.51 -3.11
C ALA A 641 -9.62 -36.37 -3.13
N LYS A 642 -9.29 -35.24 -2.50
CA LYS A 642 -10.09 -34.02 -2.54
C LYS A 642 -10.32 -33.53 -3.97
N SER A 643 -9.28 -33.52 -4.80
CA SER A 643 -9.36 -33.09 -6.20
C SER A 643 -10.29 -33.99 -7.00
N PHE A 644 -10.17 -35.31 -6.83
CA PHE A 644 -11.03 -36.29 -7.50
C PHE A 644 -12.49 -36.21 -7.01
N ALA A 645 -12.71 -36.07 -5.71
CA ALA A 645 -14.05 -35.88 -5.14
C ALA A 645 -14.73 -34.61 -5.68
N THR A 646 -13.96 -33.54 -5.85
CA THR A 646 -14.42 -32.29 -6.48
C THR A 646 -14.88 -32.53 -7.92
N MET A 647 -14.10 -33.26 -8.72
CA MET A 647 -14.51 -33.64 -10.09
C MET A 647 -15.77 -34.50 -10.10
N ARG A 648 -15.98 -35.37 -9.12
CA ARG A 648 -17.15 -36.25 -9.05
C ARG A 648 -18.46 -35.50 -8.75
N HIS A 649 -18.43 -34.54 -7.82
CA HIS A 649 -19.65 -33.86 -7.34
C HIS A 649 -19.88 -32.48 -7.95
N GLY A 650 -18.85 -31.90 -8.55
CA GLY A 650 -18.88 -30.60 -9.20
C GLY A 650 -18.62 -29.43 -8.25
N TRP A 651 -18.41 -28.26 -8.84
CA TRP A 651 -18.00 -27.03 -8.15
C TRP A 651 -19.12 -25.97 -8.19
N ASP A 652 -19.47 -25.40 -7.02
CA ASP A 652 -20.47 -24.33 -6.90
C ASP A 652 -19.81 -22.98 -6.51
N PRO A 653 -19.79 -21.98 -7.42
CA PRO A 653 -19.17 -20.68 -7.19
C PRO A 653 -19.83 -19.84 -6.08
N ARG A 654 -21.08 -20.11 -5.70
CA ARG A 654 -21.85 -19.28 -4.75
C ARG A 654 -21.26 -19.26 -3.33
N PHE A 655 -20.35 -20.17 -3.03
CA PHE A 655 -19.75 -20.34 -1.70
C PHE A 655 -18.29 -19.89 -1.62
N GLY A 656 -17.78 -19.22 -2.66
CA GLY A 656 -16.50 -18.48 -2.60
C GLY A 656 -15.28 -19.33 -2.29
N GLY A 657 -15.16 -20.51 -2.93
CA GLY A 657 -13.97 -21.37 -2.78
C GLY A 657 -13.85 -22.10 -1.43
N ARG A 658 -14.70 -21.81 -0.44
CA ARG A 658 -14.89 -22.73 0.68
C ARG A 658 -15.42 -24.02 0.10
N HIS A 659 -14.70 -25.13 0.31
CA HIS A 659 -15.08 -26.46 -0.10
C HIS A 659 -16.51 -26.71 0.38
N VAL A 660 -17.47 -26.43 -0.50
CA VAL A 660 -18.88 -26.77 -0.31
C VAL A 660 -18.87 -28.20 0.11
N GLN A 661 -19.58 -28.52 1.20
CA GLN A 661 -19.90 -29.84 1.71
C GLN A 661 -19.89 -30.89 0.57
N ILE A 662 -18.69 -31.36 0.19
CA ILE A 662 -18.52 -32.61 -0.50
C ILE A 662 -19.18 -33.55 0.48
N ASP A 663 -20.17 -34.32 0.03
CA ASP A 663 -20.87 -35.25 0.92
C ASP A 663 -19.79 -35.91 1.79
N PRO A 664 -19.81 -35.71 3.13
CA PRO A 664 -18.73 -36.18 3.98
C PRO A 664 -18.47 -37.69 3.85
N ARG A 665 -19.39 -38.43 3.22
CA ARG A 665 -19.21 -39.84 2.85
C ARG A 665 -18.23 -40.07 1.70
N LEU A 666 -17.86 -39.03 0.94
CA LEU A 666 -16.97 -39.12 -0.22
C LEU A 666 -15.54 -38.72 0.13
N PHE A 667 -15.38 -37.53 0.73
CA PHE A 667 -14.10 -37.03 1.24
C PHE A 667 -14.35 -35.78 2.09
N ASN A 668 -13.95 -35.83 3.36
CA ASN A 668 -13.98 -34.66 4.25
C ASN A 668 -12.56 -34.35 4.70
N GLU A 669 -11.94 -33.33 4.11
CA GLU A 669 -10.57 -32.94 4.49
C GLU A 669 -10.46 -32.44 5.94
N LEU A 670 -11.57 -31.97 6.53
CA LEU A 670 -11.65 -31.55 7.92
C LEU A 670 -11.95 -32.72 8.87
N GLU A 671 -12.11 -33.95 8.37
CA GLU A 671 -12.25 -35.13 9.22
C GLU A 671 -10.95 -35.30 10.03
N PRO A 672 -10.97 -35.18 11.36
CA PRO A 672 -9.76 -35.29 12.16
C PRO A 672 -9.18 -36.71 12.17
N ASP A 673 -10.00 -37.74 11.92
CA ASP A 673 -9.58 -39.15 11.93
C ASP A 673 -8.93 -39.55 10.59
N GLU A 674 -7.63 -39.84 10.64
CA GLU A 674 -6.84 -40.29 9.48
C GLU A 674 -7.34 -41.61 8.88
N SER A 675 -7.79 -42.55 9.71
CA SER A 675 -8.28 -43.85 9.23
C SER A 675 -9.60 -43.68 8.48
N ARG A 676 -10.48 -42.78 8.94
CA ARG A 676 -11.71 -42.43 8.20
C ARG A 676 -11.42 -41.74 6.87
N ARG A 677 -10.42 -40.86 6.82
CA ARG A 677 -9.98 -40.27 5.55
C ARG A 677 -9.45 -41.35 4.60
N ASP A 678 -8.74 -42.34 5.10
CA ASP A 678 -8.24 -43.46 4.29
C ASP A 678 -9.39 -44.36 3.77
N GLU A 679 -10.43 -44.61 4.58
CA GLU A 679 -11.65 -45.31 4.13
C GLU A 679 -12.38 -44.55 3.01
N GLN A 680 -12.48 -43.23 3.13
CA GLN A 680 -13.04 -42.37 2.09
C GLN A 680 -12.23 -42.45 0.79
N ILE A 681 -10.90 -42.44 0.89
CA ILE A 681 -9.98 -42.60 -0.25
C ILE A 681 -10.22 -43.94 -0.97
N GLU A 682 -10.30 -45.05 -0.22
CA GLU A 682 -10.55 -46.37 -0.81
C GLU A 682 -11.94 -46.45 -1.46
N ALA A 683 -12.94 -45.79 -0.90
CA ALA A 683 -14.26 -45.69 -1.51
C ALA A 683 -14.23 -44.93 -2.85
N LEU A 684 -13.42 -43.87 -2.96
CA LEU A 684 -13.21 -43.14 -4.21
C LEU A 684 -12.48 -43.99 -5.26
N LYS A 685 -11.43 -44.71 -4.87
CA LYS A 685 -10.69 -45.64 -5.77
C LYS A 685 -11.60 -46.74 -6.31
N LYS A 686 -12.36 -47.38 -5.42
CA LYS A 686 -13.34 -48.41 -5.81
C LYS A 686 -14.38 -47.86 -6.79
N TRP A 687 -14.94 -46.68 -6.50
CA TRP A 687 -15.91 -46.05 -7.39
C TRP A 687 -15.30 -45.77 -8.77
N TYR A 688 -14.06 -45.30 -8.84
CA TYR A 688 -13.38 -45.10 -10.12
C TYR A 688 -13.24 -46.41 -10.89
N GLU A 689 -12.73 -47.48 -10.26
CA GLU A 689 -12.54 -48.78 -10.91
C GLU A 689 -13.84 -49.38 -11.46
N GLU A 690 -14.95 -49.24 -10.74
CA GLU A 690 -16.27 -49.71 -11.17
C GLU A 690 -16.83 -48.93 -12.38
N ASN A 691 -16.35 -47.71 -12.64
CA ASN A 691 -16.98 -46.79 -13.59
C ASN A 691 -16.05 -46.27 -14.70
N LYS A 692 -14.73 -46.47 -14.62
CA LYS A 692 -13.71 -45.80 -15.44
C LYS A 692 -13.97 -45.85 -16.95
N ASP A 693 -14.43 -46.98 -17.47
CA ASP A 693 -14.71 -47.17 -18.91
C ASP A 693 -15.96 -46.42 -19.41
N ARG A 694 -16.76 -45.90 -18.48
CA ARG A 694 -18.04 -45.19 -18.72
C ARG A 694 -18.01 -43.74 -18.27
N LEU A 695 -16.87 -43.25 -17.78
CA LEU A 695 -16.74 -41.87 -17.31
C LEU A 695 -16.66 -40.90 -18.47
N THR A 696 -17.39 -39.80 -18.35
CA THR A 696 -17.26 -38.63 -19.20
C THR A 696 -17.27 -37.35 -18.37
N TRP A 697 -16.53 -36.35 -18.81
CA TRP A 697 -16.57 -35.03 -18.19
C TRP A 697 -17.74 -34.22 -18.77
N ASN A 698 -18.61 -33.71 -17.89
CA ASN A 698 -19.67 -32.79 -18.30
C ASN A 698 -19.26 -31.35 -17.98
N ALA A 699 -18.83 -30.61 -18.99
CA ALA A 699 -18.38 -29.22 -18.85
C ALA A 699 -19.47 -28.26 -18.33
N LYS A 700 -20.76 -28.54 -18.61
CA LYS A 700 -21.88 -27.70 -18.17
C LYS A 700 -22.14 -27.85 -16.67
N THR A 701 -22.14 -29.08 -16.16
CA THR A 701 -22.34 -29.37 -14.73
C THR A 701 -21.03 -29.43 -13.95
N ARG A 702 -19.89 -29.27 -14.63
CA ARG A 702 -18.53 -29.35 -14.09
C ARG A 702 -18.32 -30.60 -13.22
N LYS A 703 -18.81 -31.76 -13.68
CA LYS A 703 -18.67 -33.02 -12.95
C LYS A 703 -18.50 -34.22 -13.87
N LEU A 704 -17.94 -35.28 -13.31
CA LEU A 704 -17.91 -36.60 -13.92
C LEU A 704 -19.33 -37.18 -14.00
N VAL A 705 -19.65 -37.77 -15.14
CA VAL A 705 -20.92 -38.46 -15.40
C VAL A 705 -20.62 -39.88 -15.87
N VAL A 706 -21.27 -40.84 -15.21
CA VAL A 706 -21.26 -42.25 -15.63
C VAL A 706 -22.32 -42.44 -16.70
N LYS A 707 -21.92 -42.75 -17.93
CA LYS A 707 -22.87 -43.13 -19.00
C LYS A 707 -23.61 -44.41 -18.61
N PRO A 708 -24.88 -44.64 -19.02
CA PRO A 708 -25.55 -45.94 -18.86
C PRO A 708 -24.72 -47.08 -19.47
N ALA A 709 -24.88 -48.31 -18.98
CA ALA A 709 -24.35 -49.47 -19.70
C ALA A 709 -25.14 -49.61 -21.00
N GLU A 710 -24.44 -49.80 -22.13
CA GLU A 710 -25.07 -50.17 -23.41
C GLU A 710 -25.66 -51.58 -23.37
#